data_AF-A0A314Z938-F1
#
_entry.id   AF-A0A314Z938-F1
#
_cell.length_a   1.000
_cell.length_b   1.000
_cell.length_c   1.000
_cell.angle_alpha   90.00
_cell.angle_beta   90.00
_cell.angle_gamma   90.00
#
_symmetry.space_group_name_H-M   'P 1'
#
loop_
_entity.id
_entity.type
_entity.pdbx_description
1 polymer ?
#
loop_
_entity_poly.entity_id
_entity_poly.type
_entity_poly.pdbx_seq_one_letter_code
_entity_poly.pdbx_strand_id
1 'polypeptide(L)'
;MADWQGPALYCFNDSVFSPQDLYAISRIGQESKLEKPFAIGRFGLGFNCVYHFTDIPTFVSGENIVMFDPHACNLPGISPSHPGLRIKFAGRKIMEQFPDQFSPFLHFGCDLQQPFPGTLFRFPLRSASAASRSQIKKEGYAPDDVLSLFASFSKVVSETLLFLRNVKVISVFVKEGSGHEMQLLHRVHKHCNGEPKIEPNALQDVFSLFDGSRHSGLDKEQFLKKLRKSTDRDLPYKCQKIGITEESSAGNVSHCWITSECLGGAQTKNKSAVLNDKSHTYIPWACVAAYLHSVKVGLGVSDILEMNDACAVASDVFQVSTGSLQDRKDFEGRAFCFLPLPISTGLPAHVNAYFELSSNRRDIWFGNDMAGGGKKRSDWNMYLLEGVVAPAYGHMLEKTALEIGPCDLFFSLWPKTRGLEPWALVVRELYTYIVDCSLRVLHTKARDGQWISAKQAIFPDFNFNKVDELIEALADAGLPLVTVSKPIVERFMEVCPSLHFLSPQLLRTLLIRRKREFKDRNTMILTLEYCLLDLKIPVESASLYGLPLLPLADGSFTTFDKNGIGERIYIARGDEYDLLKDLVPNQLVDCGIPEGVYEKLCYIAQSEASNISFLSCHLLEKLLLKLLPAEWHHAKQVTWAPGQQGQPSLEWIRLLWTYLRSSCDDLSLFSKWPILPVGNHCLLQLVENSNVIKDDGWSENMSSLLLKIGCVFLRQDLPIDHPQLKIFVQLPTAIGLLNAFLAVADRPENIEGLFDNASEGEMHELRSFILQSKWFVEEEMEYKHIDIIKHLPMFESYKTRKLVSLSNPIKLLKPGDIPEEFLSDDFVRTESDKEKIILRRYLEIREPSRMEFYKDHVLNHMSEFLSEQGSLSGILHGVQLLVQEDNSLKSALSEIPFVLTANGSWRQPSRLYDPRVSALGTVLHREVFFPSEKFSDTETLDILVTLGLRRTLGYSGLLDCARSVSLLHDSRDPEALSYAMKLLVCLDALSFKLSTEEEGNPDESKNSIFHHNNETEDGDGMHDESPKRIGNQKLDDLDINFLSVT
;
A
#
# COMPACT_ATOMS: atom_id res chain seq x y z
N MET A 1 81.36 46.58 32.22
CA MET A 1 80.38 46.10 33.22
C MET A 1 79.33 47.10 33.68
N ALA A 2 79.61 48.40 33.86
CA ALA A 2 78.61 49.35 34.41
C ALA A 2 77.25 49.36 33.69
N ASP A 3 77.22 49.37 32.35
CA ASP A 3 75.98 49.28 31.55
C ASP A 3 75.11 48.04 31.86
N TRP A 4 75.69 46.99 32.46
CA TRP A 4 75.05 45.69 32.72
C TRP A 4 74.61 45.49 34.18
N GLN A 5 74.67 46.55 35.01
CA GLN A 5 74.14 46.51 36.39
C GLN A 5 72.67 46.95 36.52
N GLY A 6 72.07 47.42 35.43
CA GLY A 6 70.65 47.83 35.41
C GLY A 6 69.64 46.68 35.54
N PRO A 7 68.36 46.94 35.16
CA PRO A 7 67.29 45.96 35.13
C PRO A 7 67.68 44.68 34.39
N ALA A 8 67.15 43.54 34.83
CA ALA A 8 67.47 42.24 34.26
C ALA A 8 66.26 41.30 34.29
N LEU A 9 66.15 40.46 33.27
CA LEU A 9 65.32 39.26 33.34
C LEU A 9 66.09 38.18 34.12
N TYR A 10 65.44 37.54 35.09
CA TYR A 10 65.98 36.40 35.81
C TYR A 10 65.23 35.12 35.45
N CYS A 11 65.94 33.99 35.40
CA CYS A 11 65.33 32.67 35.26
C CYS A 11 65.96 31.70 36.26
N PHE A 12 65.16 31.20 37.20
CA PHE A 12 65.57 30.21 38.20
C PHE A 12 65.04 28.81 37.87
N ASN A 13 65.79 27.78 38.23
CA ASN A 13 65.33 26.40 38.34
C ASN A 13 66.12 25.65 39.42
N ASP A 14 65.52 24.58 39.94
CA ASP A 14 66.01 23.72 41.02
C ASP A 14 67.08 22.70 40.60
N SER A 15 67.46 22.66 39.31
CA SER A 15 68.52 21.78 38.80
C SER A 15 69.90 22.45 38.81
N VAL A 16 70.94 21.66 39.08
CA VAL A 16 72.35 22.09 39.03
C VAL A 16 73.00 21.58 37.74
N PHE A 17 73.78 22.43 37.07
CA PHE A 17 74.49 22.07 35.84
C PHE A 17 75.55 20.99 36.08
N SER A 18 75.46 19.87 35.34
CA SER A 18 76.55 18.88 35.31
C SER A 18 77.78 19.39 34.54
N PRO A 19 78.98 18.80 34.72
CA PRO A 19 80.15 19.14 33.92
C PRO A 19 79.91 19.02 32.40
N GLN A 20 79.09 18.06 31.98
CA GLN A 20 78.69 17.86 30.60
C GLN A 20 77.77 18.97 30.09
N ASP A 21 76.85 19.48 30.93
CA ASP A 21 75.97 20.58 30.54
C ASP A 21 76.73 21.92 30.50
N LEU A 22 77.73 22.13 31.39
CA LEU A 22 78.67 23.25 31.31
C LEU A 22 79.52 23.21 30.03
N TYR A 23 79.98 22.02 29.64
CA TYR A 23 80.68 21.82 28.37
C TYR A 23 79.76 22.12 27.17
N ALA A 24 78.51 21.63 27.19
CA ALA A 24 77.54 21.85 26.12
C ALA A 24 77.14 23.32 25.96
N ILE A 25 76.85 24.05 27.04
CA ILE A 25 76.46 25.47 26.96
C ILE A 25 77.62 26.38 26.52
N SER A 26 78.88 25.99 26.76
CA SER A 26 80.04 26.72 26.21
C SER A 26 80.31 26.46 24.73
N ARG A 27 79.69 25.43 24.12
CA ARG A 27 79.86 25.03 22.71
C ARG A 27 78.57 25.18 21.91
N ILE A 28 78.06 26.41 21.93
CA ILE A 28 76.88 26.86 21.19
C ILE A 28 76.95 26.44 19.71
N GLY A 29 75.92 25.75 19.22
CA GLY A 29 75.76 25.35 17.82
C GLY A 29 76.43 24.04 17.40
N GLN A 30 77.14 23.34 18.29
CA GLN A 30 77.65 21.98 18.01
C GLN A 30 76.65 20.90 18.48
N GLU A 31 76.60 19.74 17.79
CA GLU A 31 75.60 18.67 18.00
C GLU A 31 75.79 17.82 19.28
N SER A 32 76.12 18.46 20.40
CA SER A 32 76.44 17.85 21.70
C SER A 32 75.29 17.13 22.43
N LYS A 33 74.06 17.18 21.89
CA LYS A 33 72.85 16.63 22.51
C LYS A 33 72.31 15.33 21.87
N LEU A 34 72.91 14.82 20.79
CA LEU A 34 72.40 13.65 20.06
C LEU A 34 72.36 12.35 20.87
N GLU A 35 73.21 12.23 21.90
CA GLU A 35 73.36 11.02 22.71
C GLU A 35 72.27 10.85 23.77
N LYS A 36 71.73 11.94 24.34
CA LYS A 36 70.66 11.91 25.37
C LYS A 36 69.28 11.75 24.67
N PRO A 37 68.64 10.56 24.64
CA PRO A 37 67.47 10.29 23.77
C PRO A 37 66.23 11.15 24.04
N PHE A 38 66.13 11.75 25.23
CA PHE A 38 64.97 12.53 25.68
C PHE A 38 65.29 14.02 25.90
N ALA A 39 66.49 14.48 25.53
CA ALA A 39 66.89 15.87 25.74
C ALA A 39 66.21 16.82 24.74
N ILE A 40 65.49 17.83 25.25
CA ILE A 40 64.86 18.85 24.42
C ILE A 40 65.94 19.76 23.77
N GLY A 41 65.80 19.97 22.45
CA GLY A 41 66.60 20.93 21.67
C GLY A 41 67.91 20.41 21.09
N ARG A 42 67.83 19.68 19.96
CA ARG A 42 68.92 19.03 19.19
C ARG A 42 70.24 19.80 19.05
N PHE A 43 70.20 21.09 18.74
CA PHE A 43 71.36 21.87 18.26
C PHE A 43 72.00 22.83 19.29
N GLY A 44 71.51 22.86 20.54
CA GLY A 44 71.98 23.81 21.56
C GLY A 44 71.59 25.29 21.34
N LEU A 45 71.35 25.71 20.09
CA LEU A 45 70.99 27.07 19.64
C LEU A 45 69.83 27.73 20.39
N GLY A 46 68.98 26.97 21.10
CA GLY A 46 67.85 27.51 21.86
C GLY A 46 68.26 28.50 22.95
N PHE A 47 69.47 28.41 23.51
CA PHE A 47 69.97 29.40 24.47
C PHE A 47 70.24 30.76 23.81
N ASN A 48 70.48 30.83 22.50
CA ASN A 48 70.87 32.07 21.83
C ASN A 48 69.74 33.11 21.76
N CYS A 49 68.48 32.73 22.05
CA CYS A 49 67.38 33.69 22.10
C CYS A 49 67.57 34.75 23.21
N VAL A 50 68.38 34.47 24.25
CA VAL A 50 68.70 35.46 25.30
C VAL A 50 69.42 36.68 24.73
N TYR A 51 70.14 36.50 23.61
CA TYR A 51 70.82 37.59 22.93
C TYR A 51 69.87 38.58 22.22
N HIS A 52 68.55 38.34 22.21
CA HIS A 52 67.60 39.40 21.85
C HIS A 52 67.60 40.54 22.88
N PHE A 53 67.71 40.23 24.18
CA PHE A 53 67.57 41.21 25.27
C PHE A 53 68.86 41.53 26.04
N THR A 54 69.92 40.71 25.99
CA THR A 54 71.22 40.99 26.66
C THR A 54 72.41 40.67 25.76
N ASP A 55 73.58 41.27 26.00
CA ASP A 55 74.85 40.77 25.42
C ASP A 55 75.72 40.02 26.45
N ILE A 56 75.40 40.10 27.75
CA ILE A 56 76.16 39.49 28.86
C ILE A 56 75.27 38.54 29.67
N PRO A 57 74.80 37.41 29.09
CA PRO A 57 74.07 36.41 29.84
C PRO A 57 74.98 35.76 30.88
N THR A 58 74.54 35.75 32.14
CA THR A 58 75.30 35.25 33.28
C THR A 58 74.47 34.28 34.10
N PHE A 59 75.07 33.24 34.68
CA PHE A 59 74.38 32.34 35.60
C PHE A 59 75.23 31.84 36.76
N VAL A 60 74.57 31.54 37.87
CA VAL A 60 75.13 30.83 39.03
C VAL A 60 74.56 29.41 39.03
N SER A 61 75.39 28.39 39.20
CA SER A 61 74.97 27.00 39.35
C SER A 61 75.99 26.19 40.16
N GLY A 62 75.53 25.56 41.24
CA GLY A 62 76.43 24.90 42.19
C GLY A 62 77.50 25.86 42.72
N GLU A 63 78.75 25.45 42.68
CA GLU A 63 79.91 26.26 43.12
C GLU A 63 80.44 27.26 42.07
N ASN A 64 79.80 27.39 40.89
CA ASN A 64 80.29 28.17 39.76
C ASN A 64 79.37 29.36 39.44
N ILE A 65 79.97 30.51 39.11
CA ILE A 65 79.33 31.58 38.35
C ILE A 65 80.00 31.67 36.96
N VAL A 66 79.19 31.78 35.92
CA VAL A 66 79.62 31.76 34.51
C VAL A 66 79.02 32.98 33.80
N MET A 67 79.88 33.77 33.16
CA MET A 67 79.53 34.96 32.37
C MET A 67 79.95 34.72 30.92
N PHE A 68 79.10 35.04 29.96
CA PHE A 68 79.48 35.09 28.54
C PHE A 68 79.60 36.54 28.08
N ASP A 69 80.57 36.83 27.21
CA ASP A 69 80.77 38.13 26.58
C ASP A 69 81.26 37.93 25.14
N PRO A 70 80.34 37.71 24.17
CA PRO A 70 80.66 37.47 22.76
C PRO A 70 81.46 38.59 22.08
N HIS A 71 81.54 39.78 22.69
CA HIS A 71 82.32 40.91 22.20
C HIS A 71 83.71 41.02 22.83
N ALA A 72 84.01 40.20 23.84
CA ALA A 72 85.29 40.13 24.54
C ALA A 72 85.85 41.50 24.97
N CYS A 73 84.98 42.38 25.47
CA CYS A 73 85.28 43.78 25.79
C CYS A 73 84.73 44.26 27.14
N ASN A 74 84.02 43.41 27.88
CA ASN A 74 83.41 43.71 29.17
C ASN A 74 84.08 42.98 30.34
N LEU A 75 84.63 41.78 30.11
CA LEU A 75 85.20 40.91 31.14
C LEU A 75 86.75 40.84 31.07
N PRO A 76 87.45 40.66 32.20
CA PRO A 76 88.90 40.52 32.20
C PRO A 76 89.38 39.14 31.73
N GLY A 77 90.49 39.10 30.99
CA GLY A 77 91.22 37.87 30.67
C GLY A 77 90.59 36.95 29.61
N ILE A 78 89.55 37.40 28.91
CA ILE A 78 88.89 36.65 27.82
C ILE A 78 89.32 37.14 26.43
N SER A 79 88.90 36.43 25.38
CA SER A 79 89.18 36.80 23.99
C SER A 79 88.05 36.36 23.05
N PRO A 80 88.00 36.82 21.78
CA PRO A 80 86.98 36.37 20.82
C PRO A 80 86.97 34.85 20.56
N SER A 81 88.06 34.14 20.83
CA SER A 81 88.10 32.66 20.73
C SER A 81 87.68 31.95 22.01
N HIS A 82 87.66 32.66 23.15
CA HIS A 82 87.22 32.17 24.46
C HIS A 82 86.34 33.24 25.15
N PRO A 83 85.14 33.55 24.61
CA PRO A 83 84.34 34.73 25.00
C PRO A 83 83.50 34.49 26.26
N GLY A 84 84.13 34.04 27.35
CA GLY A 84 83.43 33.77 28.61
C GLY A 84 84.34 33.46 29.78
N LEU A 85 83.85 33.74 30.98
CA LEU A 85 84.57 33.65 32.24
C LEU A 85 83.81 32.74 33.21
N ARG A 86 84.49 31.74 33.80
CA ARG A 86 83.96 30.88 34.87
C ARG A 86 84.76 31.10 36.15
N ILE A 87 84.07 31.48 37.22
CA ILE A 87 84.66 31.64 38.56
C ILE A 87 84.03 30.59 39.48
N LYS A 88 84.86 29.72 40.06
CA LYS A 88 84.46 28.92 41.23
C LYS A 88 84.43 29.87 42.43
N PHE A 89 83.24 30.21 42.93
CA PHE A 89 83.07 31.26 43.92
C PHE A 89 83.10 30.74 45.37
N ALA A 90 82.66 29.51 45.59
CA ALA A 90 82.60 28.89 46.91
C ALA A 90 83.97 28.94 47.61
N GLY A 91 84.01 29.46 48.84
CA GLY A 91 85.23 29.66 49.62
C GLY A 91 86.14 30.82 49.17
N ARG A 92 85.77 31.62 48.16
CA ARG A 92 86.61 32.74 47.64
C ARG A 92 86.20 34.15 48.07
N LYS A 93 85.14 34.31 48.87
CA LYS A 93 84.67 35.61 49.39
C LYS A 93 84.47 36.68 48.31
N ILE A 94 83.99 36.31 47.11
CA ILE A 94 83.90 37.23 45.96
C ILE A 94 83.00 38.46 46.22
N MET A 95 82.00 38.30 47.10
CA MET A 95 81.12 39.37 47.57
C MET A 95 81.87 40.48 48.32
N GLU A 96 82.97 40.17 49.02
CA GLU A 96 83.78 41.15 49.76
C GLU A 96 84.71 41.94 48.82
N GLN A 97 85.00 41.40 47.63
CA GLN A 97 85.94 42.01 46.66
C GLN A 97 85.21 42.84 45.60
N PHE A 98 84.02 42.40 45.15
CA PHE A 98 83.26 43.05 44.07
C PHE A 98 81.74 43.08 44.38
N PRO A 99 81.30 43.74 45.47
CA PRO A 99 79.91 43.70 45.94
C PRO A 99 78.91 44.14 44.88
N ASP A 100 79.20 45.22 44.14
CA ASP A 100 78.31 45.76 43.09
C ASP A 100 78.15 44.80 41.91
N GLN A 101 79.13 43.92 41.66
CA GLN A 101 79.12 42.98 40.54
C GLN A 101 78.35 41.68 40.88
N PHE A 102 78.24 41.35 42.16
CA PHE A 102 77.75 40.04 42.61
C PHE A 102 76.49 40.10 43.49
N SER A 103 76.19 41.23 44.13
CA SER A 103 74.91 41.45 44.83
C SER A 103 73.65 41.24 43.97
N PRO A 104 73.64 41.43 42.63
CA PRO A 104 72.49 41.07 41.80
C PRO A 104 72.11 39.58 41.76
N PHE A 105 72.92 38.69 42.33
CA PHE A 105 72.63 37.24 42.37
C PHE A 105 72.04 36.79 43.72
N LEU A 106 71.84 37.70 44.69
CA LEU A 106 71.32 37.40 46.02
C LEU A 106 69.79 37.21 46.02
N HIS A 107 69.31 36.27 45.20
CA HIS A 107 67.91 35.96 44.96
C HIS A 107 67.70 34.43 44.98
N PHE A 108 66.47 33.96 45.24
CA PHE A 108 66.11 32.53 45.26
C PHE A 108 67.00 31.65 46.17
N GLY A 109 67.47 32.19 47.29
CA GLY A 109 68.32 31.47 48.25
C GLY A 109 69.81 31.39 47.89
N CYS A 110 70.25 32.06 46.82
CA CYS A 110 71.68 32.19 46.49
C CYS A 110 72.37 33.21 47.41
N ASP A 111 73.47 32.82 48.06
CA ASP A 111 74.27 33.67 48.96
C ASP A 111 75.64 34.07 48.38
N LEU A 112 76.08 33.43 47.30
CA LEU A 112 77.44 33.45 46.73
C LEU A 112 78.58 33.15 47.75
N GLN A 113 78.26 32.36 48.79
CA GLN A 113 79.23 31.83 49.75
C GLN A 113 79.28 30.29 49.68
N GLN A 114 78.12 29.64 49.64
CA GLN A 114 77.95 28.19 49.55
C GLN A 114 77.59 27.74 48.12
N PRO A 115 77.82 26.46 47.75
CA PRO A 115 77.36 25.93 46.47
C PRO A 115 75.83 26.04 46.34
N PHE A 116 75.37 26.75 45.30
CA PHE A 116 73.95 27.04 45.10
C PHE A 116 73.18 25.77 44.64
N PRO A 117 72.16 25.30 45.37
CA PRO A 117 71.41 24.08 45.04
C PRO A 117 70.34 24.32 43.97
N GLY A 118 70.77 24.85 42.82
CA GLY A 118 69.93 25.13 41.66
C GLY A 118 70.71 25.89 40.60
N THR A 119 70.01 26.57 39.69
CA THR A 119 70.60 27.44 38.68
C THR A 119 69.80 28.74 38.54
N LEU A 120 70.49 29.87 38.71
CA LEU A 120 69.93 31.22 38.56
C LEU A 120 70.63 31.95 37.41
N PHE A 121 69.90 32.19 36.33
CA PHE A 121 70.33 33.09 35.25
C PHE A 121 69.96 34.55 35.58
N ARG A 122 70.86 35.48 35.29
CA ARG A 122 70.63 36.94 35.19
C ARG A 122 70.93 37.38 33.76
N PHE A 123 69.99 38.05 33.13
CA PHE A 123 70.10 38.62 31.80
C PHE A 123 69.90 40.15 31.86
N PRO A 124 70.95 40.95 32.07
CA PRO A 124 70.84 42.39 32.16
C PRO A 124 70.36 42.99 30.83
N LEU A 125 69.31 43.79 30.87
CA LEU A 125 68.66 44.29 29.66
C LEU A 125 69.57 45.29 28.92
N ARG A 126 69.62 45.17 27.59
CA ARG A 126 70.45 46.03 26.74
C ARG A 126 69.91 47.46 26.75
N SER A 127 70.63 48.37 27.40
CA SER A 127 70.38 49.80 27.35
C SER A 127 70.63 50.38 25.95
N ALA A 128 70.16 51.60 25.68
CA ALA A 128 70.49 52.32 24.44
C ALA A 128 72.01 52.58 24.30
N SER A 129 72.74 52.78 25.40
CA SER A 129 74.21 52.92 25.42
C SER A 129 74.95 51.61 25.10
N ALA A 130 74.37 50.46 25.42
CA ALA A 130 74.89 49.16 25.02
C ALA A 130 74.51 48.82 23.56
N ALA A 131 73.26 49.07 23.15
CA ALA A 131 72.73 48.76 21.83
C ALA A 131 73.48 49.43 20.68
N SER A 132 73.88 50.70 20.82
CA SER A 132 74.69 51.39 19.81
C SER A 132 76.05 50.70 19.56
N ARG A 133 76.66 50.12 20.60
CA ARG A 133 77.97 49.44 20.57
C ARG A 133 77.87 47.95 20.24
N SER A 134 76.79 47.27 20.63
CA SER A 134 76.54 45.84 20.37
C SER A 134 76.67 45.51 18.88
N GLN A 135 77.32 44.38 18.56
CA GLN A 135 77.33 43.84 17.20
C GLN A 135 76.24 42.76 17.00
N ILE A 136 75.56 42.33 18.07
CA ILE A 136 74.49 41.33 18.00
C ILE A 136 73.13 41.97 17.68
N LYS A 137 72.75 43.04 18.39
CA LYS A 137 71.49 43.74 18.13
C LYS A 137 71.61 45.24 18.43
N LYS A 138 71.24 46.09 17.46
CA LYS A 138 71.27 47.56 17.57
C LYS A 138 70.07 48.18 18.30
N GLU A 139 69.17 47.35 18.81
CA GLU A 139 68.01 47.74 19.60
C GLU A 139 68.23 47.43 21.09
N GLY A 140 67.76 48.32 21.95
CA GLY A 140 67.67 48.04 23.39
C GLY A 140 66.51 47.10 23.73
N TYR A 141 66.28 46.91 25.03
CA TYR A 141 65.12 46.18 25.56
C TYR A 141 64.67 46.85 26.86
N ALA A 142 63.41 47.28 26.94
CA ALA A 142 62.84 47.96 28.09
C ALA A 142 62.23 46.96 29.10
N PRO A 143 62.01 47.37 30.37
CA PRO A 143 61.22 46.58 31.32
C PRO A 143 59.81 46.28 30.79
N ASP A 144 59.18 47.23 30.09
CA ASP A 144 57.84 47.06 29.50
C ASP A 144 57.80 46.01 28.38
N ASP A 145 58.91 45.79 27.67
CA ASP A 145 59.04 44.68 26.71
C ASP A 145 59.04 43.32 27.44
N VAL A 146 59.68 43.24 28.62
CA VAL A 146 59.65 42.05 29.48
C VAL A 146 58.26 41.82 30.06
N LEU A 147 57.56 42.87 30.50
CA LEU A 147 56.18 42.76 30.97
C LEU A 147 55.22 42.32 29.83
N SER A 148 55.44 42.83 28.61
CA SER A 148 54.70 42.41 27.42
C SER A 148 54.99 40.95 27.04
N LEU A 149 56.24 40.49 27.21
CA LEU A 149 56.63 39.09 27.05
C LEU A 149 55.97 38.20 28.11
N PHE A 150 55.95 38.62 29.38
CA PHE A 150 55.25 37.92 30.46
C PHE A 150 53.74 37.84 30.20
N ALA A 151 53.08 38.95 29.84
CA ALA A 151 51.66 38.97 29.48
C ALA A 151 51.33 38.13 28.24
N SER A 152 52.31 37.89 27.36
CA SER A 152 52.17 36.97 26.21
C SER A 152 52.40 35.50 26.63
N PHE A 153 53.33 35.25 27.54
CA PHE A 153 53.63 33.92 28.07
C PHE A 153 52.50 33.39 28.98
N SER A 154 51.92 34.24 29.83
CA SER A 154 50.78 33.89 30.69
C SER A 154 49.56 33.37 29.91
N LYS A 155 49.42 33.72 28.62
CA LYS A 155 48.33 33.22 27.75
C LYS A 155 48.53 31.79 27.23
N VAL A 156 49.73 31.21 27.42
CA VAL A 156 50.10 29.90 26.85
C VAL A 156 50.86 29.00 27.83
N VAL A 157 51.21 29.49 29.03
CA VAL A 157 52.00 28.75 30.02
C VAL A 157 51.26 27.55 30.62
N SER A 158 49.94 27.65 30.81
CA SER A 158 49.08 26.54 31.23
C SER A 158 49.09 25.39 30.21
N GLU A 159 48.87 25.68 28.93
CA GLU A 159 49.02 24.71 27.83
C GLU A 159 50.48 24.21 27.70
N THR A 160 51.47 25.07 27.90
CA THR A 160 52.90 24.70 27.79
C THR A 160 53.27 23.63 28.83
N LEU A 161 52.73 23.72 30.04
CA LEU A 161 53.02 22.79 31.11
C LEU A 161 52.39 21.39 30.89
N LEU A 162 51.33 21.29 30.08
CA LEU A 162 50.57 20.06 29.80
C LEU A 162 51.46 18.88 29.37
N PHE A 163 52.49 19.11 28.55
CA PHE A 163 53.36 18.06 28.02
C PHE A 163 54.76 17.99 28.66
N LEU A 164 55.11 18.89 29.57
CA LEU A 164 56.37 18.82 30.31
C LEU A 164 56.31 17.70 31.37
N ARG A 165 57.30 16.80 31.40
CA ARG A 165 57.36 15.71 32.38
C ARG A 165 57.85 16.19 33.75
N ASN A 166 59.01 16.85 33.78
CA ASN A 166 59.72 17.16 35.03
C ASN A 166 59.31 18.51 35.64
N VAL A 167 59.12 19.54 34.82
CA VAL A 167 58.64 20.86 35.30
C VAL A 167 57.18 20.70 35.74
N LYS A 168 56.91 20.89 37.04
CA LYS A 168 55.56 20.83 37.64
C LYS A 168 54.98 22.20 37.98
N VAL A 169 55.83 23.21 38.17
CA VAL A 169 55.43 24.57 38.56
C VAL A 169 56.19 25.57 37.71
N ILE A 170 55.49 26.62 37.26
CA ILE A 170 56.07 27.83 36.69
C ILE A 170 55.50 29.01 37.47
N SER A 171 56.33 29.99 37.83
CA SER A 171 55.91 31.21 38.52
C SER A 171 56.63 32.42 37.93
N VAL A 172 55.89 33.49 37.68
CA VAL A 172 56.35 34.73 37.07
C VAL A 172 56.28 35.84 38.12
N PHE A 173 57.40 36.49 38.37
CA PHE A 173 57.55 37.51 39.41
C PHE A 173 58.07 38.84 38.85
N VAL A 174 57.72 39.94 39.52
CA VAL A 174 58.31 41.28 39.31
C VAL A 174 58.83 41.81 40.64
N LYS A 175 59.93 42.58 40.59
CA LYS A 175 60.52 43.26 41.75
C LYS A 175 61.02 44.66 41.32
N GLU A 176 60.42 45.69 41.88
CA GLU A 176 60.68 47.09 41.51
C GLU A 176 61.90 47.67 42.22
N GLY A 177 63.10 47.22 41.85
CA GLY A 177 64.35 47.66 42.46
C GLY A 177 64.70 46.95 43.77
N SER A 178 65.76 47.39 44.45
CA SER A 178 66.43 46.61 45.50
C SER A 178 65.59 46.37 46.77
N GLY A 179 64.81 47.36 47.21
CA GLY A 179 64.08 47.34 48.49
C GLY A 179 62.71 46.65 48.50
N HIS A 180 62.12 46.35 47.34
CA HIS A 180 60.79 45.72 47.26
C HIS A 180 60.85 44.19 47.32
N GLU A 181 59.76 43.55 47.73
CA GLU A 181 59.63 42.09 47.65
C GLU A 181 59.31 41.61 46.21
N MET A 182 59.34 40.30 45.98
CA MET A 182 58.98 39.71 44.69
C MET A 182 57.47 39.53 44.61
N GLN A 183 56.79 40.38 43.84
CA GLN A 183 55.36 40.26 43.58
C GLN A 183 55.10 39.14 42.57
N LEU A 184 54.21 38.21 42.90
CA LEU A 184 53.76 37.16 41.98
C LEU A 184 52.76 37.75 40.98
N LEU A 185 53.07 37.70 39.68
CA LEU A 185 52.10 38.05 38.63
C LEU A 185 51.20 36.87 38.26
N HIS A 186 51.79 35.67 38.22
CA HIS A 186 51.16 34.50 37.63
C HIS A 186 51.86 33.21 38.07
N ARG A 187 51.10 32.17 38.43
CA ARG A 187 51.63 30.83 38.73
C ARG A 187 50.80 29.77 38.02
N VAL A 188 51.46 28.74 37.52
CA VAL A 188 50.80 27.52 37.03
C VAL A 188 51.40 26.31 37.73
N HIS A 189 50.54 25.42 38.23
CA HIS A 189 50.91 24.13 38.82
C HIS A 189 50.23 22.98 38.05
N LYS A 190 50.99 21.90 37.80
CA LYS A 190 50.53 20.68 37.13
C LYS A 190 50.35 19.52 38.10
N HIS A 191 49.08 19.15 38.31
CA HIS A 191 48.66 18.01 39.12
C HIS A 191 48.53 16.78 38.22
N CYS A 192 49.31 15.74 38.49
CA CYS A 192 49.17 14.43 37.85
C CYS A 192 48.47 13.49 38.83
N ASN A 193 47.21 13.14 38.59
CA ASN A 193 46.52 12.19 39.47
C ASN A 193 46.94 10.76 39.09
N GLY A 194 47.68 10.09 39.97
CA GLY A 194 48.19 8.74 39.73
C GLY A 194 47.11 7.71 39.96
N GLU A 195 46.60 7.07 38.91
CA GLU A 195 45.66 5.96 39.05
C GLU A 195 46.30 4.81 39.85
N PRO A 196 45.53 4.12 40.71
CA PRO A 196 46.03 2.95 41.43
C PRO A 196 46.47 1.90 40.41
N LYS A 197 47.67 1.33 40.62
CA LYS A 197 48.29 0.43 39.65
C LYS A 197 47.43 -0.82 39.44
N ILE A 198 46.70 -0.85 38.32
CA ILE A 198 46.29 -2.07 37.65
C ILE A 198 47.56 -2.92 37.42
N GLU A 199 47.45 -4.25 37.48
CA GLU A 199 48.58 -5.16 37.63
C GLU A 199 49.76 -4.85 36.67
N PRO A 200 51.02 -4.91 37.15
CA PRO A 200 52.19 -4.41 36.42
C PRO A 200 52.52 -5.29 35.20
N ASN A 201 51.81 -5.03 34.11
CA ASN A 201 52.14 -5.52 32.79
C ASN A 201 53.55 -5.01 32.43
N ALA A 202 54.50 -5.92 32.19
CA ALA A 202 55.93 -5.61 32.05
C ALA A 202 56.30 -4.68 30.85
N LEU A 203 55.30 -4.27 30.08
CA LEU A 203 55.38 -3.27 29.01
C LEU A 203 55.02 -1.85 29.47
N GLN A 204 54.26 -1.66 30.56
CA GLN A 204 53.94 -0.32 31.08
C GLN A 204 55.09 0.31 31.87
N ASP A 205 55.92 -0.50 32.53
CA ASP A 205 57.16 -0.03 33.17
C ASP A 205 58.14 0.64 32.17
N VAL A 206 57.96 0.44 30.86
CA VAL A 206 58.66 1.19 29.80
C VAL A 206 58.53 2.70 30.00
N PHE A 207 57.38 3.21 30.43
CA PHE A 207 57.20 4.65 30.60
C PHE A 207 58.04 5.22 31.75
N SER A 208 58.40 4.42 32.76
CA SER A 208 59.28 4.85 33.85
C SER A 208 60.70 5.22 33.39
N LEU A 209 61.14 4.69 32.23
CA LEU A 209 62.42 5.05 31.60
C LEU A 209 62.49 6.53 31.18
N PHE A 210 61.34 7.17 30.93
CA PHE A 210 61.29 8.59 30.56
C PHE A 210 61.39 9.54 31.76
N ASP A 211 60.95 9.09 32.93
CA ASP A 211 60.88 9.91 34.15
C ASP A 211 62.24 9.94 34.91
N GLY A 212 63.29 9.33 34.36
CA GLY A 212 64.66 9.34 34.87
C GLY A 212 64.89 8.52 36.15
N SER A 213 63.82 8.04 36.79
CA SER A 213 63.92 7.22 37.99
C SER A 213 64.28 5.76 37.66
N ARG A 214 65.33 5.25 38.32
CA ARG A 214 65.89 3.87 38.22
C ARG A 214 66.71 3.58 36.96
N HIS A 215 67.95 3.14 37.18
CA HIS A 215 68.79 2.51 36.16
C HIS A 215 68.27 1.11 35.80
N SER A 216 67.29 1.04 34.90
CA SER A 216 67.00 -0.18 34.15
C SER A 216 68.17 -0.47 33.20
N GLY A 217 68.73 -1.69 33.23
CA GLY A 217 69.90 -2.10 32.43
C GLY A 217 69.64 -2.31 30.93
N LEU A 218 68.55 -1.75 30.39
CA LEU A 218 68.20 -1.84 28.97
C LEU A 218 68.77 -0.66 28.19
N ASP A 219 69.78 -0.93 27.37
CA ASP A 219 70.30 0.04 26.40
C ASP A 219 69.24 0.47 25.36
N LYS A 220 69.43 1.67 24.81
CA LYS A 220 68.58 2.29 23.79
C LYS A 220 68.38 1.42 22.55
N GLU A 221 69.42 0.74 22.05
CA GLU A 221 69.27 -0.17 20.91
C GLU A 221 68.47 -1.42 21.30
N GLN A 222 68.67 -1.95 22.51
CA GLN A 222 67.90 -3.10 23.02
C GLN A 222 66.42 -2.76 23.20
N PHE A 223 66.12 -1.56 23.69
CA PHE A 223 64.76 -1.04 23.82
C PHE A 223 64.06 -0.90 22.46
N LEU A 224 64.71 -0.22 21.49
CA LEU A 224 64.18 -0.10 20.13
C LEU A 224 64.01 -1.48 19.46
N LYS A 225 64.92 -2.43 19.73
CA LYS A 225 64.83 -3.82 19.24
C LYS A 225 63.70 -4.63 19.87
N LYS A 226 63.16 -4.24 21.04
CA LYS A 226 61.91 -4.77 21.59
C LYS A 226 60.70 -4.17 20.87
N LEU A 227 60.60 -2.83 20.76
CA LEU A 227 59.48 -2.16 20.06
C LEU A 227 59.33 -2.64 18.60
N ARG A 228 60.44 -2.88 17.89
CA ARG A 228 60.42 -3.44 16.52
C ARG A 228 59.87 -4.87 16.40
N LYS A 229 59.64 -5.57 17.52
CA LYS A 229 59.12 -6.96 17.57
C LYS A 229 57.68 -7.07 18.10
N SER A 230 57.14 -6.05 18.74
CA SER A 230 55.74 -6.02 19.18
C SER A 230 54.78 -5.93 17.98
N THR A 231 53.58 -6.50 18.09
CA THR A 231 52.49 -6.18 17.15
C THR A 231 51.83 -4.87 17.56
N ASP A 232 51.10 -4.22 16.65
CA ASP A 232 50.47 -2.92 16.91
C ASP A 232 49.38 -2.95 18.02
N ARG A 233 48.96 -4.14 18.47
CA ARG A 233 48.08 -4.36 19.63
C ARG A 233 48.83 -4.56 20.95
N ASP A 234 50.10 -4.95 20.89
CA ASP A 234 50.96 -5.18 22.07
C ASP A 234 51.86 -3.97 22.36
N LEU A 235 51.60 -2.83 21.72
CA LEU A 235 52.37 -1.61 21.92
C LEU A 235 51.98 -0.94 23.25
N PRO A 236 52.96 -0.53 24.07
CA PRO A 236 52.67 0.10 25.34
C PRO A 236 52.06 1.49 25.15
N TYR A 237 50.89 1.68 25.75
CA TYR A 237 50.23 2.97 25.94
C TYR A 237 49.99 3.23 27.43
N LYS A 238 49.77 4.50 27.78
CA LYS A 238 49.43 4.95 29.12
C LYS A 238 48.49 6.14 29.03
N CYS A 239 47.32 6.03 29.67
CA CYS A 239 46.39 7.15 29.85
C CYS A 239 46.49 7.71 31.27
N GLN A 240 46.25 9.01 31.44
CA GLN A 240 46.29 9.69 32.75
C GLN A 240 45.48 11.00 32.72
N LYS A 241 44.81 11.32 33.84
CA LYS A 241 44.18 12.63 34.08
C LYS A 241 45.23 13.65 34.53
N ILE A 242 45.17 14.86 33.98
CA ILE A 242 46.04 15.99 34.35
C ILE A 242 45.17 17.20 34.71
N GLY A 243 45.36 17.73 35.91
CA GLY A 243 44.84 19.04 36.31
C GLY A 243 45.92 20.10 36.16
N ILE A 244 45.56 21.26 35.60
CA ILE A 244 46.46 22.41 35.49
C ILE A 244 45.80 23.60 36.18
N THR A 245 46.29 23.97 37.36
CA THR A 245 45.78 25.12 38.12
C THR A 245 46.59 26.36 37.81
N GLU A 246 45.91 27.36 37.28
CA GLU A 246 46.39 28.70 36.98
C GLU A 246 45.96 29.66 38.09
N GLU A 247 46.92 30.39 38.67
CA GLU A 247 46.75 31.36 39.74
C GLU A 247 47.16 32.75 39.21
N SER A 248 46.24 33.70 39.33
CA SER A 248 46.37 35.03 38.72
C SER A 248 45.60 36.10 39.51
N SER A 249 45.88 37.37 39.23
CA SER A 249 45.10 38.50 39.76
C SER A 249 43.63 38.53 39.29
N ALA A 250 43.25 37.72 38.29
CA ALA A 250 41.86 37.51 37.85
C ALA A 250 41.15 36.35 38.58
N GLY A 251 41.83 35.69 39.53
CA GLY A 251 41.36 34.51 40.26
C GLY A 251 42.02 33.21 39.78
N ASN A 252 41.65 32.11 40.43
CA ASN A 252 42.26 30.80 40.23
C ASN A 252 41.35 29.90 39.37
N VAL A 253 41.92 29.25 38.36
CA VAL A 253 41.21 28.36 37.42
C VAL A 253 41.94 27.02 37.31
N SER A 254 41.20 25.92 37.43
CA SER A 254 41.72 24.56 37.21
C SER A 254 41.21 24.01 35.89
N HIS A 255 42.11 23.60 35.00
CA HIS A 255 41.82 23.00 33.70
C HIS A 255 42.02 21.49 33.76
N CYS A 256 40.99 20.72 33.39
CA CYS A 256 41.00 19.26 33.41
C CYS A 256 41.23 18.66 32.02
N TRP A 257 42.22 17.76 31.93
CA TRP A 257 42.65 17.10 30.69
C TRP A 257 42.71 15.58 30.86
N ILE A 258 42.27 14.83 29.84
CA ILE A 258 42.64 13.42 29.68
C ILE A 258 43.77 13.36 28.65
N THR A 259 44.85 12.67 29.00
CA THR A 259 46.00 12.46 28.11
C THR A 259 46.26 10.98 27.89
N SER A 260 46.73 10.63 26.69
CA SER A 260 47.12 9.28 26.27
C SER A 260 48.47 9.36 25.56
N GLU A 261 49.47 8.65 26.06
CA GLU A 261 50.79 8.53 25.45
C GLU A 261 51.04 7.10 24.91
N CYS A 262 51.53 7.00 23.68
CA CYS A 262 51.79 5.74 22.98
C CYS A 262 53.22 5.66 22.43
N LEU A 263 53.66 4.43 22.14
CA LEU A 263 54.91 4.12 21.45
C LEU A 263 54.65 3.30 20.18
N GLY A 264 55.30 3.67 19.08
CA GLY A 264 55.09 3.06 17.76
C GLY A 264 55.89 1.77 17.51
N GLY A 265 55.26 0.84 16.79
CA GLY A 265 55.82 -0.43 16.33
C GLY A 265 56.34 -0.39 14.90
N ALA A 266 56.98 -1.48 14.46
CA ALA A 266 57.61 -1.55 13.13
C ALA A 266 56.75 -2.17 12.02
N GLN A 267 55.49 -2.52 12.29
CA GLN A 267 54.64 -3.31 11.37
C GLN A 267 53.47 -2.55 10.72
N THR A 268 53.38 -1.22 10.90
CA THR A 268 52.44 -0.38 10.13
C THR A 268 52.55 -0.68 8.63
N LYS A 269 51.45 -1.12 8.03
CA LYS A 269 51.35 -2.14 6.95
C LYS A 269 52.13 -1.93 5.63
N ASN A 270 52.89 -0.84 5.46
CA ASN A 270 53.72 -0.57 4.26
C ASN A 270 55.04 0.22 4.50
N LYS A 271 55.44 0.55 5.73
CA LYS A 271 56.48 1.59 6.00
C LYS A 271 57.70 1.15 6.84
N SER A 272 58.05 -0.14 6.84
CA SER A 272 59.16 -0.70 7.64
C SER A 272 60.56 -0.13 7.35
N ALA A 273 60.74 0.61 6.24
CA ALA A 273 62.01 1.25 5.88
C ALA A 273 62.43 2.36 6.87
N VAL A 274 61.48 3.15 7.38
CA VAL A 274 61.76 4.35 8.20
C VAL A 274 62.48 3.99 9.50
N LEU A 275 62.07 2.90 10.16
CA LEU A 275 62.66 2.43 11.42
C LEU A 275 63.95 1.62 11.25
N ASN A 276 64.27 1.15 10.04
CA ASN A 276 65.49 0.38 9.80
C ASN A 276 66.72 1.25 9.54
N ASP A 277 66.55 2.54 9.24
CA ASP A 277 67.66 3.47 9.10
C ASP A 277 68.27 3.85 10.47
N LYS A 278 69.60 3.83 10.56
CA LYS A 278 70.34 4.26 11.76
C LYS A 278 70.32 5.79 11.95
N SER A 279 69.90 6.58 10.95
CA SER A 279 69.90 8.04 11.03
C SER A 279 68.81 8.64 11.94
N HIS A 280 67.76 7.88 12.29
CA HIS A 280 66.66 8.37 13.15
C HIS A 280 66.87 7.92 14.59
N THR A 281 67.46 8.81 15.41
CA THR A 281 67.85 8.51 16.80
C THR A 281 66.74 8.76 17.84
N TYR A 282 65.54 9.15 17.40
CA TYR A 282 64.37 9.38 18.26
C TYR A 282 63.60 8.08 18.55
N ILE A 283 62.93 8.06 19.70
CA ILE A 283 61.96 7.01 20.04
C ILE A 283 60.59 7.42 19.47
N PRO A 284 59.86 6.51 18.81
CA PRO A 284 58.61 6.83 18.15
C PRO A 284 57.49 7.00 19.19
N TRP A 285 57.39 8.19 19.77
CA TRP A 285 56.47 8.53 20.85
C TRP A 285 55.59 9.72 20.47
N ALA A 286 54.32 9.63 20.85
CA ALA A 286 53.37 10.72 20.79
C ALA A 286 52.45 10.71 22.02
N CYS A 287 51.88 11.87 22.34
CA CYS A 287 50.86 12.04 23.37
C CYS A 287 49.73 12.93 22.82
N VAL A 288 48.49 12.47 22.96
CA VAL A 288 47.27 13.23 22.63
C VAL A 288 46.60 13.69 23.91
N ALA A 289 46.07 14.91 23.94
CA ALA A 289 45.39 15.48 25.10
C ALA A 289 44.04 16.11 24.74
N ALA A 290 42.97 15.62 25.35
CA ALA A 290 41.62 16.17 25.23
C ALA A 290 41.31 17.11 26.40
N TYR A 291 40.71 18.26 26.08
CA TYR A 291 40.23 19.22 27.06
C TYR A 291 38.81 18.87 27.51
N LEU A 292 38.62 18.61 28.81
CA LEU A 292 37.29 18.33 29.36
C LEU A 292 36.56 19.65 29.71
N HIS A 293 36.98 20.29 30.80
CA HIS A 293 36.35 21.49 31.36
C HIS A 293 37.35 22.32 32.20
N SER A 294 36.93 23.52 32.57
CA SER A 294 37.58 24.38 33.56
C SER A 294 36.68 24.61 34.77
N VAL A 295 37.28 24.73 35.95
CA VAL A 295 36.59 25.03 37.22
C VAL A 295 37.26 26.24 37.87
N LYS A 296 36.49 27.25 38.30
CA LYS A 296 37.02 28.35 39.11
C LYS A 296 37.19 27.88 40.55
N VAL A 297 38.40 28.00 41.10
CA VAL A 297 38.71 27.62 42.49
C VAL A 297 38.54 28.84 43.38
N GLY A 298 37.74 28.72 44.43
CA GLY A 298 37.47 29.82 45.36
C GLY A 298 38.70 30.22 46.17
N LEU A 299 38.84 31.52 46.47
CA LEU A 299 39.88 32.02 47.37
C LEU A 299 39.57 31.57 48.81
N GLY A 300 40.23 30.51 49.26
CA GLY A 300 40.08 29.99 50.63
C GLY A 300 41.20 29.06 51.12
N VAL A 301 42.28 28.89 50.36
CA VAL A 301 43.40 27.98 50.69
C VAL A 301 44.76 28.60 50.31
N SER A 302 45.06 29.79 50.83
CA SER A 302 46.38 30.43 50.66
C SER A 302 47.45 29.89 51.61
N ASP A 303 47.04 29.41 52.79
CA ASP A 303 47.93 29.26 53.96
C ASP A 303 48.29 27.78 54.27
N ILE A 304 47.97 26.84 53.37
CA ILE A 304 48.27 25.40 53.54
C ILE A 304 49.08 24.86 52.36
N LEU A 305 50.27 25.45 52.13
CA LEU A 305 51.28 24.94 51.19
C LEU A 305 52.59 24.50 51.87
N GLU A 306 52.56 24.28 53.19
CA GLU A 306 53.64 23.62 53.95
C GLU A 306 53.19 22.33 54.66
N MET A 307 52.44 21.45 53.99
CA MET A 307 52.46 20.00 54.31
C MET A 307 51.96 19.11 53.15
N ASN A 308 52.26 17.80 53.24
CA ASN A 308 52.26 16.85 52.11
C ASN A 308 50.89 16.40 51.56
N ASP A 309 49.76 16.86 52.10
CA ASP A 309 48.43 16.29 51.79
C ASP A 309 47.73 16.90 50.56
N ALA A 310 48.34 16.69 49.38
CA ALA A 310 47.74 17.06 48.09
C ALA A 310 46.49 16.23 47.71
N CYS A 311 46.07 15.27 48.55
CA CYS A 311 45.03 14.29 48.21
C CYS A 311 43.61 14.85 48.26
N ALA A 312 43.31 15.76 49.20
CA ALA A 312 41.95 16.27 49.42
C ALA A 312 41.42 17.13 48.25
N VAL A 313 42.24 18.06 47.75
CA VAL A 313 41.85 19.02 46.69
C VAL A 313 41.67 18.33 45.33
N ALA A 314 42.28 17.16 45.12
CA ALA A 314 42.22 16.44 43.85
C ALA A 314 40.80 15.93 43.52
N SER A 315 40.04 15.45 44.51
CA SER A 315 38.76 14.76 44.27
C SER A 315 37.70 15.64 43.62
N ASP A 316 37.51 16.88 44.08
CA ASP A 316 36.45 17.75 43.59
C ASP A 316 36.76 18.34 42.20
N VAL A 317 38.05 18.51 41.87
CA VAL A 317 38.50 19.02 40.56
C VAL A 317 38.19 18.04 39.41
N PHE A 318 38.08 16.74 39.70
CA PHE A 318 37.80 15.69 38.71
C PHE A 318 36.33 15.24 38.67
N GLN A 319 35.43 15.87 39.44
CA GLN A 319 33.99 15.64 39.32
C GLN A 319 33.36 16.57 38.28
N VAL A 320 32.78 15.99 37.22
CA VAL A 320 32.13 16.75 36.14
C VAL A 320 30.76 17.23 36.61
N SER A 321 30.68 18.47 37.10
CA SER A 321 29.40 19.12 37.43
C SER A 321 28.64 19.51 36.16
N THR A 322 27.31 19.33 36.14
CA THR A 322 26.46 19.70 34.99
C THR A 322 26.48 21.19 34.66
N GLY A 323 26.83 22.06 35.63
CA GLY A 323 27.00 23.50 35.39
C GLY A 323 28.25 23.87 34.60
N SER A 324 29.33 23.08 34.70
CA SER A 324 30.61 23.37 34.01
C SER A 324 30.63 23.07 32.50
N LEU A 325 29.52 22.59 31.93
CA LEU A 325 29.39 22.27 30.50
C LEU A 325 28.99 23.46 29.61
N GLN A 326 28.53 24.58 30.19
CA GLN A 326 27.90 25.68 29.44
C GLN A 326 28.89 26.69 28.82
N ASP A 327 30.13 26.80 29.32
CA ASP A 327 31.11 27.79 28.87
C ASP A 327 32.16 27.16 27.94
N ARG A 328 31.74 26.76 26.73
CA ARG A 328 32.60 26.08 25.75
C ARG A 328 32.57 26.78 24.38
N LYS A 329 33.58 27.63 24.15
CA LYS A 329 33.99 28.09 22.82
C LYS A 329 34.64 26.96 22.03
N ASP A 330 34.80 27.15 20.73
CA ASP A 330 35.47 26.20 19.83
C ASP A 330 36.90 25.87 20.32
N PHE A 331 37.10 24.62 20.73
CA PHE A 331 38.41 24.13 21.14
C PHE A 331 39.22 23.68 19.92
N GLU A 332 40.15 24.53 19.48
CA GLU A 332 41.07 24.18 18.39
C GLU A 332 42.34 23.49 18.93
N GLY A 333 42.54 22.24 18.54
CA GLY A 333 43.73 21.47 18.93
C GLY A 333 45.00 21.97 18.25
N ARG A 334 46.07 22.20 19.01
CA ARG A 334 47.38 22.63 18.49
C ARG A 334 48.42 21.52 18.49
N ALA A 335 49.43 21.66 17.64
CA ALA A 335 50.58 20.76 17.62
C ALA A 335 51.65 21.19 18.63
N PHE A 336 52.35 20.22 19.20
CA PHE A 336 53.41 20.40 20.18
C PHE A 336 54.64 19.56 19.80
N CYS A 337 55.82 20.07 20.17
CA CYS A 337 57.05 19.30 20.24
C CYS A 337 57.70 19.63 21.59
N PHE A 338 57.11 19.08 22.65
CA PHE A 338 57.27 19.39 24.09
C PHE A 338 56.84 20.78 24.52
N LEU A 339 56.96 21.78 23.64
CA LEU A 339 56.42 23.12 23.76
C LEU A 339 55.40 23.35 22.62
N PRO A 340 54.44 24.28 22.79
CA PRO A 340 53.45 24.59 21.76
C PRO A 340 54.11 25.10 20.47
N LEU A 341 53.62 24.62 19.33
CA LEU A 341 53.97 25.13 18.00
C LEU A 341 52.86 26.10 17.53
N PRO A 342 53.16 27.06 16.64
CA PRO A 342 52.15 27.96 16.06
C PRO A 342 51.33 27.27 14.96
N ILE A 343 50.89 26.04 15.21
CA ILE A 343 50.21 25.14 14.25
C ILE A 343 48.90 24.69 14.87
N SER A 344 47.79 25.13 14.29
CA SER A 344 46.48 24.52 14.51
C SER A 344 46.36 23.22 13.71
N THR A 345 45.79 22.19 14.33
CA THR A 345 45.65 20.84 13.72
C THR A 345 44.27 20.61 13.10
N GLY A 346 43.27 21.42 13.46
CA GLY A 346 41.86 21.17 13.15
C GLY A 346 41.24 19.98 13.91
N LEU A 347 41.98 19.31 14.80
CA LEU A 347 41.49 18.22 15.64
C LEU A 347 40.96 18.78 16.98
N PRO A 348 39.92 18.20 17.61
CA PRO A 348 39.44 18.62 18.93
C PRO A 348 40.31 18.10 20.11
N ALA A 349 41.61 17.89 19.87
CA ALA A 349 42.60 17.47 20.88
C ALA A 349 43.98 18.05 20.54
N HIS A 350 44.80 18.36 21.55
CA HIS A 350 46.21 18.73 21.35
C HIS A 350 47.05 17.50 21.02
N VAL A 351 48.05 17.65 20.13
CA VAL A 351 48.92 16.56 19.67
C VAL A 351 50.40 16.90 19.89
N ASN A 352 51.09 16.11 20.70
CA ASN A 352 52.53 16.25 20.94
C ASN A 352 53.31 15.03 20.42
N ALA A 353 54.41 15.23 19.71
CA ALA A 353 55.30 14.13 19.29
C ALA A 353 56.74 14.62 19.01
N TYR A 354 57.66 13.68 18.78
CA TYR A 354 59.03 13.96 18.29
C TYR A 354 59.05 14.37 16.79
N PHE A 355 58.28 15.39 16.42
CA PHE A 355 58.22 15.90 15.04
C PHE A 355 59.56 16.50 14.57
N GLU A 356 60.00 16.15 13.37
CA GLU A 356 61.04 16.91 12.65
C GLU A 356 60.40 18.19 12.10
N LEU A 357 60.93 19.35 12.52
CA LEU A 357 60.36 20.66 12.23
C LEU A 357 61.00 21.35 11.03
N SER A 358 60.31 22.33 10.44
CA SER A 358 60.90 23.31 9.53
C SER A 358 62.00 24.13 10.21
N SER A 359 62.90 24.75 9.42
CA SER A 359 64.04 25.52 9.95
C SER A 359 63.63 26.74 10.79
N ASN A 360 62.48 27.36 10.47
CA ASN A 360 61.89 28.44 11.24
C ASN A 360 61.03 27.95 12.45
N ARG A 361 60.88 26.62 12.61
CA ARG A 361 60.06 25.93 13.63
C ARG A 361 58.57 26.29 13.65
N ARG A 362 58.03 26.84 12.55
CA ARG A 362 56.61 27.17 12.43
C ARG A 362 55.75 26.02 11.92
N ASP A 363 56.37 25.01 11.32
CA ASP A 363 55.69 23.91 10.61
C ASP A 363 56.35 22.56 10.95
N ILE A 364 55.62 21.46 10.80
CA ILE A 364 56.22 20.12 10.77
C ILE A 364 56.62 19.75 9.34
N TRP A 365 57.71 19.00 9.16
CA TRP A 365 58.19 18.64 7.84
C TRP A 365 57.24 17.65 7.14
N PHE A 366 56.65 18.04 6.01
CA PHE A 366 55.71 17.24 5.23
C PHE A 366 55.79 17.63 3.74
N GLY A 367 55.48 16.69 2.85
CA GLY A 367 55.52 16.88 1.39
C GLY A 367 55.84 15.59 0.63
N ASN A 368 55.30 15.47 -0.58
CA ASN A 368 55.43 14.29 -1.46
C ASN A 368 56.45 14.49 -2.60
N ASP A 369 56.80 15.74 -2.88
CA ASP A 369 57.82 16.23 -3.81
C ASP A 369 59.26 16.12 -3.25
N MET A 370 59.38 15.79 -1.97
CA MET A 370 60.63 15.73 -1.23
C MET A 370 61.53 14.56 -1.66
N ALA A 371 62.82 14.83 -1.87
CA ALA A 371 63.85 13.84 -2.15
C ALA A 371 64.89 13.73 -1.01
N GLY A 372 65.65 12.63 -1.00
CA GLY A 372 66.79 12.42 -0.09
C GLY A 372 66.46 12.62 1.39
N GLY A 373 67.25 13.44 2.09
CA GLY A 373 67.04 13.74 3.50
C GLY A 373 65.76 14.52 3.83
N GLY A 374 65.22 15.29 2.87
CA GLY A 374 63.91 15.93 3.02
C GLY A 374 62.78 14.89 3.05
N LYS A 375 62.89 13.85 2.21
CA LYS A 375 61.91 12.76 2.19
C LYS A 375 61.86 12.02 3.53
N LYS A 376 63.02 11.63 4.07
CA LYS A 376 63.12 10.92 5.36
C LYS A 376 62.45 11.67 6.53
N ARG A 377 62.50 13.00 6.55
CA ARG A 377 61.79 13.82 7.56
C ARG A 377 60.27 13.79 7.37
N SER A 378 59.81 13.85 6.11
CA SER A 378 58.39 13.69 5.73
C SER A 378 57.88 12.31 6.13
N ASP A 379 58.60 11.25 5.74
CA ASP A 379 58.27 9.86 6.05
C ASP A 379 58.22 9.59 7.57
N TRP A 380 59.14 10.18 8.36
CA TRP A 380 59.14 10.09 9.83
C TRP A 380 57.90 10.75 10.46
N ASN A 381 57.57 11.97 10.08
CA ASN A 381 56.39 12.67 10.61
C ASN A 381 55.09 11.98 10.19
N MET A 382 55.02 11.51 8.94
CA MET A 382 53.89 10.72 8.42
C MET A 382 53.69 9.44 9.23
N TYR A 383 54.77 8.70 9.53
CA TYR A 383 54.74 7.53 10.40
C TYR A 383 54.35 7.86 11.85
N LEU A 384 54.78 9.00 12.42
CA LEU A 384 54.31 9.42 13.75
C LEU A 384 52.80 9.68 13.78
N LEU A 385 52.26 10.36 12.76
CA LEU A 385 50.83 10.69 12.66
C LEU A 385 49.97 9.44 12.50
N GLU A 386 50.34 8.56 11.58
CA GLU A 386 49.62 7.31 11.28
C GLU A 386 49.79 6.24 12.38
N GLY A 387 51.03 5.99 12.81
CA GLY A 387 51.41 4.83 13.62
C GLY A 387 51.56 5.08 15.12
N VAL A 388 51.42 6.32 15.59
CA VAL A 388 51.57 6.66 17.03
C VAL A 388 50.51 7.64 17.53
N VAL A 389 50.25 8.73 16.79
CA VAL A 389 49.23 9.73 17.17
C VAL A 389 47.82 9.15 17.06
N ALA A 390 47.46 8.52 15.93
CA ALA A 390 46.14 7.91 15.77
C ALA A 390 45.84 6.81 16.84
N PRO A 391 46.75 5.87 17.15
CA PRO A 391 46.60 4.98 18.31
C PRO A 391 46.42 5.69 19.66
N ALA A 392 47.23 6.73 19.95
CA ALA A 392 47.09 7.52 21.17
C ALA A 392 45.72 8.21 21.27
N TYR A 393 45.22 8.73 20.15
CA TYR A 393 43.89 9.33 20.04
C TYR A 393 42.79 8.29 20.28
N GLY A 394 42.93 7.07 19.74
CA GLY A 394 42.00 5.96 19.97
C GLY A 394 41.88 5.59 21.46
N HIS A 395 43.01 5.39 22.15
CA HIS A 395 43.00 5.11 23.59
C HIS A 395 42.60 6.31 24.46
N MET A 396 42.80 7.55 23.99
CA MET A 396 42.25 8.75 24.64
C MET A 396 40.72 8.74 24.59
N LEU A 397 40.12 8.41 23.43
CA LEU A 397 38.66 8.28 23.31
C LEU A 397 38.13 7.12 24.17
N GLU A 398 38.79 5.96 24.16
CA GLU A 398 38.37 4.80 24.97
C GLU A 398 38.45 5.08 26.48
N LYS A 399 39.52 5.72 26.97
CA LYS A 399 39.60 6.18 28.36
C LYS A 399 38.53 7.23 28.66
N THR A 400 38.28 8.18 27.76
CA THR A 400 37.27 9.22 28.01
C THR A 400 35.85 8.64 28.06
N ALA A 401 35.52 7.67 27.19
CA ALA A 401 34.24 6.96 27.19
C ALA A 401 33.95 6.28 28.54
N LEU A 402 34.97 5.69 29.16
CA LEU A 402 34.88 5.07 30.49
C LEU A 402 34.75 6.09 31.65
N GLU A 403 35.24 7.31 31.47
CA GLU A 403 35.36 8.32 32.55
C GLU A 403 34.21 9.34 32.61
N ILE A 404 33.61 9.69 31.47
CA ILE A 404 32.50 10.68 31.40
C ILE A 404 31.21 10.14 30.79
N GLY A 405 31.20 8.89 30.29
CA GLY A 405 30.02 8.27 29.69
C GLY A 405 29.57 8.90 28.36
N PRO A 406 28.45 8.41 27.79
CA PRO A 406 27.92 8.90 26.53
C PRO A 406 27.27 10.28 26.71
N CYS A 407 27.97 11.33 26.29
CA CYS A 407 27.53 12.72 26.42
C CYS A 407 28.07 13.59 25.28
N ASP A 408 27.50 14.78 25.07
CA ASP A 408 27.93 15.71 24.02
C ASP A 408 29.41 16.11 24.14
N LEU A 409 29.94 16.18 25.37
CA LEU A 409 31.36 16.39 25.62
C LEU A 409 32.20 15.27 24.99
N PHE A 410 31.84 14.00 25.20
CA PHE A 410 32.52 12.87 24.55
C PHE A 410 32.39 12.94 23.02
N PHE A 411 31.18 13.15 22.48
CA PHE A 411 30.97 13.22 21.02
C PHE A 411 31.58 14.47 20.36
N SER A 412 31.97 15.49 21.14
CA SER A 412 32.75 16.65 20.66
C SER A 412 34.22 16.33 20.40
N LEU A 413 34.78 15.32 21.06
CA LEU A 413 36.20 14.94 20.96
C LEU A 413 36.50 14.05 19.73
N TRP A 414 35.49 13.69 18.95
CA TRP A 414 35.66 12.97 17.70
C TRP A 414 36.03 13.94 16.55
N PRO A 415 37.06 13.65 15.73
CA PRO A 415 37.30 14.37 14.49
C PRO A 415 36.14 14.14 13.50
N LYS A 416 35.25 15.15 13.38
CA LYS A 416 34.04 15.12 12.54
C LYS A 416 34.32 15.43 11.06
N THR A 417 35.35 16.20 10.78
CA THR A 417 35.78 16.57 9.42
C THR A 417 37.12 15.89 9.10
N ARG A 418 37.48 15.81 7.81
CA ARG A 418 38.80 15.29 7.39
C ARG A 418 39.95 16.23 7.79
N GLY A 419 39.70 17.53 7.94
CA GLY A 419 40.75 18.52 8.17
C GLY A 419 41.68 18.71 6.97
N LEU A 420 42.82 19.39 7.18
CA LEU A 420 43.87 19.58 6.18
C LEU A 420 44.98 18.55 6.37
N GLU A 421 45.69 18.22 5.29
CA GLU A 421 46.96 17.48 5.38
C GLU A 421 47.99 18.35 6.14
N PRO A 422 48.84 17.77 7.01
CA PRO A 422 49.03 16.34 7.26
C PRO A 422 48.10 15.73 8.32
N TRP A 423 47.28 16.54 9.02
CA TRP A 423 46.45 16.09 10.14
C TRP A 423 45.29 15.18 9.70
N ALA A 424 44.86 15.29 8.45
CA ALA A 424 43.91 14.36 7.82
C ALA A 424 44.37 12.89 7.84
N LEU A 425 45.69 12.61 7.90
CA LEU A 425 46.21 11.26 8.12
C LEU A 425 45.81 10.71 9.49
N VAL A 426 45.88 11.53 10.54
CA VAL A 426 45.46 11.15 11.90
C VAL A 426 43.98 10.83 11.92
N VAL A 427 43.15 11.62 11.23
CA VAL A 427 41.71 11.35 11.12
C VAL A 427 41.47 9.99 10.46
N ARG A 428 42.05 9.73 9.28
CA ARG A 428 41.84 8.48 8.56
C ARG A 428 42.30 7.27 9.39
N GLU A 429 43.53 7.29 9.90
CA GLU A 429 44.05 6.13 10.63
C GLU A 429 43.42 5.96 12.02
N LEU A 430 42.84 7.00 12.63
CA LEU A 430 42.05 6.85 13.86
C LEU A 430 40.81 5.97 13.65
N TYR A 431 40.01 6.26 12.62
CA TYR A 431 38.84 5.44 12.29
C TYR A 431 39.25 4.01 11.90
N THR A 432 40.34 3.84 11.14
CA THR A 432 40.94 2.51 10.87
C THR A 432 41.32 1.79 12.17
N TYR A 433 42.04 2.45 13.08
CA TYR A 433 42.58 1.85 14.31
C TYR A 433 41.49 1.43 15.29
N ILE A 434 40.44 2.26 15.45
CA ILE A 434 39.25 1.94 16.25
C ILE A 434 38.62 0.62 15.77
N VAL A 435 38.52 0.42 14.45
CA VAL A 435 37.98 -0.81 13.85
C VAL A 435 38.95 -1.98 13.99
N ASP A 436 40.23 -1.82 13.63
CA ASP A 436 41.20 -2.92 13.62
C ASP A 436 41.54 -3.44 15.03
N CYS A 437 41.65 -2.56 16.02
CA CYS A 437 41.85 -2.92 17.42
C CYS A 437 40.54 -3.20 18.18
N SER A 438 39.38 -2.94 17.57
CA SER A 438 38.05 -3.17 18.14
C SER A 438 37.80 -2.39 19.44
N LEU A 439 38.23 -1.13 19.51
CA LEU A 439 38.09 -0.28 20.71
C LEU A 439 36.62 -0.04 21.06
N ARG A 440 36.30 0.04 22.35
CA ARG A 440 34.92 0.19 22.86
C ARG A 440 34.52 1.66 23.02
N VAL A 441 34.48 2.36 21.90
CA VAL A 441 34.25 3.82 21.82
C VAL A 441 32.86 4.21 21.29
N LEU A 442 31.99 3.25 20.97
CA LEU A 442 30.63 3.51 20.49
C LEU A 442 29.59 3.05 21.52
N HIS A 443 28.63 3.91 21.84
CA HIS A 443 27.57 3.57 22.79
C HIS A 443 26.30 3.08 22.07
N THR A 444 25.68 2.03 22.59
CA THR A 444 24.31 1.64 22.23
C THR A 444 23.43 1.59 23.47
N LYS A 445 22.17 2.04 23.35
CA LYS A 445 21.15 1.91 24.41
C LYS A 445 20.66 0.47 24.60
N ALA A 446 20.86 -0.41 23.61
CA ALA A 446 20.35 -1.78 23.63
C ALA A 446 21.00 -2.61 24.75
N ARG A 447 20.17 -3.24 25.59
CA ARG A 447 20.56 -3.97 26.82
C ARG A 447 21.16 -3.03 27.87
N ASP A 448 20.33 -2.13 28.38
CA ASP A 448 20.58 -1.27 29.54
C ASP A 448 21.77 -0.28 29.41
N GLY A 449 22.26 -0.06 28.18
CA GLY A 449 23.38 0.83 27.88
C GLY A 449 24.75 0.13 27.94
N GLN A 450 25.50 0.15 26.83
CA GLN A 450 26.83 -0.48 26.77
C GLN A 450 27.76 0.16 25.72
N TRP A 451 29.04 0.15 26.04
CA TRP A 451 30.14 0.50 25.12
C TRP A 451 30.57 -0.72 24.29
N ILE A 452 30.44 -0.61 22.97
CA ILE A 452 30.69 -1.68 22.00
C ILE A 452 31.74 -1.27 20.96
N SER A 453 32.30 -2.27 20.27
CA SER A 453 33.23 -2.03 19.16
C SER A 453 32.50 -1.78 17.83
N ALA A 454 33.15 -1.08 16.90
CA ALA A 454 32.60 -0.80 15.56
C ALA A 454 32.19 -2.06 14.78
N LYS A 455 32.81 -3.23 15.04
CA LYS A 455 32.47 -4.53 14.45
C LYS A 455 31.22 -5.19 15.05
N GLN A 456 30.68 -4.64 16.14
CA GLN A 456 29.44 -5.10 16.79
C GLN A 456 28.29 -4.10 16.64
N ALA A 457 28.61 -2.86 16.27
CA ALA A 457 27.67 -1.76 16.06
C ALA A 457 26.84 -1.95 14.79
N ILE A 458 25.60 -1.43 14.82
CA ILE A 458 24.84 -1.07 13.62
C ILE A 458 24.80 0.46 13.56
N PHE A 459 25.36 1.04 12.50
CA PHE A 459 25.39 2.50 12.33
C PHE A 459 24.05 3.00 11.75
N PRO A 460 23.42 4.05 12.29
CA PRO A 460 22.11 4.50 11.87
C PRO A 460 22.09 5.16 10.47
N ASP A 461 20.95 5.08 9.81
CA ASP A 461 20.72 5.63 8.47
C ASP A 461 20.18 7.07 8.53
N PHE A 462 21.10 8.03 8.54
CA PHE A 462 20.79 9.47 8.53
C PHE A 462 20.26 10.01 7.19
N ASN A 463 19.70 9.16 6.33
CA ASN A 463 18.87 9.54 5.19
C ASN A 463 17.37 9.36 5.48
N PHE A 464 17.01 8.59 6.51
CA PHE A 464 15.64 8.49 7.00
C PHE A 464 15.29 9.67 7.91
N ASN A 465 14.09 10.23 7.77
CA ASN A 465 13.66 11.43 8.48
C ASN A 465 13.29 11.16 9.95
N LYS A 466 12.80 9.96 10.28
CA LYS A 466 12.48 9.51 11.65
C LYS A 466 13.59 8.65 12.26
N VAL A 467 14.86 8.95 11.94
CA VAL A 467 16.01 8.11 12.32
C VAL A 467 16.16 7.96 13.83
N ASP A 468 15.90 9.00 14.62
CA ASP A 468 16.04 8.94 16.08
C ASP A 468 14.96 8.05 16.72
N GLU A 469 13.70 8.15 16.27
CA GLU A 469 12.60 7.25 16.68
C GLU A 469 12.93 5.79 16.33
N LEU A 470 13.52 5.55 15.15
CA LEU A 470 13.93 4.23 14.69
C LEU A 470 15.13 3.68 15.48
N ILE A 471 16.07 4.54 15.92
CA ILE A 471 17.18 4.14 16.79
C ILE A 471 16.64 3.60 18.12
N GLU A 472 15.71 4.31 18.77
CA GLU A 472 15.12 3.87 20.04
C GLU A 472 14.33 2.56 19.85
N ALA A 473 13.45 2.50 18.85
CA ALA A 473 12.63 1.32 18.53
C ALA A 473 13.47 0.05 18.31
N LEU A 474 14.57 0.15 17.57
CA LEU A 474 15.45 -0.99 17.27
C LEU A 474 16.41 -1.31 18.43
N ALA A 475 16.82 -0.31 19.22
CA ALA A 475 17.59 -0.54 20.44
C ALA A 475 16.76 -1.30 21.49
N ASP A 476 15.48 -0.94 21.64
CA ASP A 476 14.51 -1.63 22.48
C ASP A 476 14.23 -3.07 22.00
N ALA A 477 14.11 -3.28 20.68
CA ALA A 477 14.08 -4.61 20.09
C ALA A 477 15.40 -5.41 20.24
N GLY A 478 16.42 -4.84 20.89
CA GLY A 478 17.69 -5.47 21.26
C GLY A 478 18.68 -5.59 20.09
N LEU A 479 18.65 -4.65 19.14
CA LEU A 479 19.66 -4.49 18.09
C LEU A 479 20.70 -3.44 18.51
N PRO A 480 22.01 -3.66 18.29
CA PRO A 480 23.08 -2.79 18.80
C PRO A 480 23.27 -1.52 17.95
N LEU A 481 22.22 -0.72 17.79
CA LEU A 481 22.30 0.57 17.08
C LEU A 481 23.07 1.60 17.91
N VAL A 482 24.01 2.31 17.27
CA VAL A 482 24.89 3.25 17.99
C VAL A 482 24.37 4.68 17.99
N THR A 483 24.39 5.30 19.16
CA THR A 483 24.03 6.71 19.35
C THR A 483 25.25 7.58 19.01
N VAL A 484 25.36 8.00 17.75
CA VAL A 484 26.45 8.86 17.23
C VAL A 484 25.93 9.84 16.19
N SER A 485 26.57 11.01 16.06
CA SER A 485 26.16 12.04 15.09
C SER A 485 26.54 11.70 13.64
N LYS A 486 25.73 12.18 12.68
CA LYS A 486 25.88 11.95 11.23
C LYS A 486 27.32 12.07 10.70
N PRO A 487 28.12 13.12 11.01
CA PRO A 487 29.49 13.23 10.49
C PRO A 487 30.40 12.07 10.91
N ILE A 488 30.21 11.52 12.11
CA ILE A 488 30.99 10.38 12.61
C ILE A 488 30.65 9.12 11.80
N VAL A 489 29.37 8.91 11.46
CA VAL A 489 28.93 7.81 10.58
C VAL A 489 29.50 7.96 9.17
N GLU A 490 29.49 9.18 8.63
CA GLU A 490 30.09 9.48 7.32
C GLU A 490 31.60 9.23 7.30
N ARG A 491 32.33 9.53 8.39
CA ARG A 491 33.76 9.16 8.51
C ARG A 491 33.96 7.65 8.55
N PHE A 492 33.15 6.91 9.32
CA PHE A 492 33.20 5.43 9.32
C PHE A 492 32.85 4.84 7.93
N MET A 493 31.92 5.44 7.18
CA MET A 493 31.54 4.99 5.85
C MET A 493 32.63 5.26 4.80
N GLU A 494 33.32 6.41 4.87
CA GLU A 494 34.44 6.73 3.98
C GLU A 494 35.67 5.83 4.22
N VAL A 495 35.97 5.52 5.49
CA VAL A 495 37.21 4.80 5.88
C VAL A 495 37.00 3.28 5.99
N CYS A 496 35.81 2.82 6.39
CA CYS A 496 35.50 1.42 6.70
C CYS A 496 34.11 1.00 6.17
N PRO A 497 33.89 1.00 4.84
CA PRO A 497 32.58 0.68 4.23
C PRO A 497 32.11 -0.78 4.43
N SER A 498 32.93 -1.65 5.00
CA SER A 498 32.59 -3.05 5.32
C SER A 498 31.88 -3.24 6.67
N LEU A 499 31.65 -2.16 7.43
CA LEU A 499 30.89 -2.18 8.68
C LEU A 499 29.38 -2.30 8.43
N HIS A 500 28.62 -2.59 9.49
CA HIS A 500 27.16 -2.74 9.42
C HIS A 500 26.46 -1.37 9.48
N PHE A 501 26.32 -0.73 8.32
CA PHE A 501 25.41 0.42 8.17
C PHE A 501 23.98 -0.07 8.03
N LEU A 502 23.04 0.57 8.74
CA LEU A 502 21.62 0.26 8.65
C LEU A 502 21.14 0.50 7.21
N SER A 503 20.42 -0.47 6.68
CA SER A 503 19.68 -0.36 5.43
C SER A 503 18.36 -1.15 5.57
N PRO A 504 17.33 -0.87 4.76
CA PRO A 504 16.10 -1.65 4.78
C PRO A 504 16.33 -3.15 4.57
N GLN A 505 17.25 -3.52 3.67
CA GLN A 505 17.58 -4.91 3.36
C GLN A 505 18.36 -5.60 4.50
N LEU A 506 19.29 -4.88 5.15
CA LEU A 506 19.98 -5.40 6.33
C LEU A 506 18.99 -5.61 7.48
N LEU A 507 18.09 -4.65 7.74
CA LEU A 507 17.12 -4.73 8.82
C LEU A 507 16.15 -5.90 8.61
N ARG A 508 15.60 -6.04 7.40
CA ARG A 508 14.78 -7.21 7.01
C ARG A 508 15.54 -8.52 7.24
N THR A 509 16.80 -8.60 6.79
CA THR A 509 17.65 -9.78 7.02
C THR A 509 17.86 -10.12 8.50
N LEU A 510 17.97 -9.11 9.37
CA LEU A 510 18.16 -9.31 10.82
C LEU A 510 16.88 -9.76 11.53
N LEU A 511 15.72 -9.21 11.16
CA LEU A 511 14.42 -9.53 11.76
C LEU A 511 13.87 -10.88 11.27
N ILE A 512 14.06 -11.23 9.99
CA ILE A 512 13.72 -12.57 9.46
C ILE A 512 14.55 -13.67 10.17
N ARG A 513 15.85 -13.41 10.41
CA ARG A 513 16.74 -14.39 11.07
C ARG A 513 16.46 -14.60 12.55
N ARG A 514 15.88 -13.61 13.24
CA ARG A 514 15.49 -13.69 14.66
C ARG A 514 14.29 -12.77 14.89
N LYS A 515 13.12 -13.37 15.13
CA LYS A 515 11.94 -12.65 15.63
C LYS A 515 12.34 -11.81 16.84
N ARG A 516 11.89 -10.55 16.86
CA ARG A 516 12.08 -9.60 17.96
C ARG A 516 10.71 -9.12 18.42
N GLU A 517 10.62 -8.83 19.71
CA GLU A 517 9.47 -8.15 20.30
C GLU A 517 9.72 -6.64 20.26
N PHE A 518 8.66 -5.87 20.05
CA PHE A 518 8.65 -4.40 20.06
C PHE A 518 7.68 -3.93 21.15
N LYS A 519 7.95 -2.78 21.78
CA LYS A 519 7.17 -2.33 22.94
C LYS A 519 5.74 -1.90 22.61
N ASP A 520 5.50 -1.41 21.39
CA ASP A 520 4.20 -0.89 20.97
C ASP A 520 3.96 -1.05 19.45
N ARG A 521 2.73 -0.75 19.02
CA ARG A 521 2.29 -0.82 17.63
C ARG A 521 2.96 0.22 16.72
N ASN A 522 3.27 1.41 17.24
CA ASN A 522 3.81 2.52 16.45
C ASN A 522 5.27 2.27 16.06
N THR A 523 6.08 1.78 16.99
CA THR A 523 7.48 1.38 16.77
C THR A 523 7.61 0.22 15.79
N MET A 524 6.67 -0.73 15.79
CA MET A 524 6.65 -1.80 14.78
C MET A 524 6.20 -1.30 13.39
N ILE A 525 5.19 -0.42 13.32
CA ILE A 525 4.77 0.25 12.07
C ILE A 525 5.90 1.13 11.48
N LEU A 526 6.62 1.87 12.32
CA LEU A 526 7.81 2.65 11.92
C LEU A 526 8.92 1.75 11.37
N THR A 527 9.12 0.58 12.00
CA THR A 527 10.07 -0.42 11.53
C THR A 527 9.64 -0.98 10.17
N LEU A 528 8.34 -1.21 9.95
CA LEU A 528 7.80 -1.61 8.65
C LEU A 528 8.00 -0.51 7.58
N GLU A 529 7.67 0.75 7.91
CA GLU A 529 7.85 1.92 7.04
C GLU A 529 9.30 2.01 6.51
N TYR A 530 10.28 1.82 7.39
CA TYR A 530 11.69 1.75 6.99
C TYR A 530 12.03 0.46 6.21
N CYS A 531 11.54 -0.71 6.62
CA CYS A 531 11.77 -1.98 5.90
C CYS A 531 11.22 -1.98 4.47
N LEU A 532 10.17 -1.21 4.17
CA LEU A 532 9.60 -1.04 2.82
C LEU A 532 10.22 0.14 2.05
N LEU A 533 11.14 0.91 2.63
CA LEU A 533 11.62 2.19 2.09
C LEU A 533 12.30 2.05 0.71
N ASP A 534 13.10 1.01 0.51
CA ASP A 534 13.91 0.76 -0.69
C ASP A 534 13.17 0.07 -1.85
N LEU A 535 11.94 -0.40 -1.60
CA LEU A 535 11.19 -1.20 -2.57
C LEU A 535 10.84 -0.38 -3.81
N LYS A 536 11.31 -0.85 -4.96
CA LYS A 536 10.95 -0.33 -6.29
C LYS A 536 9.68 -1.01 -6.78
N ILE A 537 9.01 -0.39 -7.75
CA ILE A 537 7.85 -0.95 -8.46
C ILE A 537 8.34 -1.47 -9.83
N PRO A 538 8.00 -2.69 -10.26
CA PRO A 538 7.25 -3.73 -9.53
C PRO A 538 8.05 -4.30 -8.34
N VAL A 539 7.34 -4.74 -7.29
CA VAL A 539 7.93 -5.09 -5.99
C VAL A 539 8.42 -6.54 -5.94
N GLU A 540 9.71 -6.73 -5.68
CA GLU A 540 10.31 -8.05 -5.40
C GLU A 540 9.99 -8.54 -3.97
N SER A 541 8.74 -8.98 -3.78
CA SER A 541 8.19 -9.46 -2.50
C SER A 541 8.94 -10.65 -1.89
N ALA A 542 9.72 -11.40 -2.68
CA ALA A 542 10.60 -12.46 -2.19
C ALA A 542 11.62 -11.99 -1.13
N SER A 543 11.96 -10.71 -1.13
CA SER A 543 12.84 -10.09 -0.14
C SER A 543 12.14 -9.72 1.19
N LEU A 544 10.85 -10.03 1.34
CA LEU A 544 10.05 -9.82 2.54
C LEU A 544 9.69 -11.13 3.28
N TYR A 545 9.81 -12.30 2.65
CA TYR A 545 9.30 -13.55 3.22
C TYR A 545 9.94 -13.90 4.57
N GLY A 546 9.10 -14.24 5.55
CA GLY A 546 9.46 -14.50 6.95
C GLY A 546 9.54 -13.25 7.84
N LEU A 547 9.28 -12.04 7.33
CA LEU A 547 9.35 -10.79 8.09
C LEU A 547 8.12 -10.63 9.01
N PRO A 548 8.25 -10.60 10.34
CA PRO A 548 7.11 -10.61 11.27
C PRO A 548 6.67 -9.18 11.63
N LEU A 549 6.24 -8.39 10.63
CA LEU A 549 5.93 -6.97 10.79
C LEU A 549 4.59 -6.54 10.15
N LEU A 550 3.75 -7.44 9.64
CA LEU A 550 2.50 -7.07 8.98
C LEU A 550 1.39 -6.85 10.03
N PRO A 551 0.91 -5.59 10.25
CA PRO A 551 -0.11 -5.31 11.27
C PRO A 551 -1.50 -5.78 10.82
N LEU A 552 -2.26 -6.29 11.79
CA LEU A 552 -3.61 -6.83 11.60
C LEU A 552 -4.66 -6.01 12.35
N ALA A 553 -5.91 -6.08 11.89
CA ALA A 553 -7.03 -5.32 12.44
C ALA A 553 -7.42 -5.73 13.88
N ASP A 554 -7.01 -6.91 14.34
CA ASP A 554 -7.12 -7.33 15.75
C ASP A 554 -6.03 -6.72 16.66
N GLY A 555 -5.11 -5.92 16.09
CA GLY A 555 -3.97 -5.33 16.79
C GLY A 555 -2.76 -6.27 16.92
N SER A 556 -2.84 -7.50 16.39
CA SER A 556 -1.72 -8.42 16.31
C SER A 556 -0.84 -8.16 15.07
N PHE A 557 0.22 -8.94 14.91
CA PHE A 557 1.15 -8.84 13.79
C PHE A 557 1.50 -10.24 13.25
N THR A 558 1.55 -10.36 11.93
CA THR A 558 1.83 -11.63 11.23
C THR A 558 3.04 -11.52 10.30
N THR A 559 3.41 -12.63 9.67
CA THR A 559 4.51 -12.70 8.70
C THR A 559 4.06 -12.36 7.29
N PHE A 560 4.92 -11.64 6.57
CA PHE A 560 4.92 -11.68 5.11
C PHE A 560 5.39 -13.07 4.69
N ASP A 561 4.59 -13.79 3.91
CA ASP A 561 4.89 -15.13 3.41
C ASP A 561 4.61 -15.23 1.91
N LYS A 562 5.01 -16.34 1.29
CA LYS A 562 4.70 -16.61 -0.12
C LYS A 562 3.24 -17.04 -0.27
N ASN A 563 2.59 -16.66 -1.36
CA ASN A 563 1.23 -17.10 -1.68
C ASN A 563 1.10 -18.64 -1.59
N GLY A 564 0.08 -19.11 -0.88
CA GLY A 564 -0.14 -20.53 -0.57
C GLY A 564 0.56 -21.03 0.70
N ILE A 565 1.33 -20.20 1.41
CA ILE A 565 1.91 -20.50 2.73
C ILE A 565 1.21 -19.64 3.79
N GLY A 566 0.75 -20.27 4.88
CA GLY A 566 0.05 -19.60 5.97
C GLY A 566 -1.41 -19.25 5.67
N GLU A 567 -2.02 -18.42 6.52
CA GLU A 567 -3.31 -17.79 6.20
C GLU A 567 -3.12 -16.63 5.22
N ARG A 568 -4.15 -16.39 4.40
CA ARG A 568 -4.20 -15.28 3.45
C ARG A 568 -4.66 -14.01 4.15
N ILE A 569 -3.94 -12.92 3.93
CA ILE A 569 -4.21 -11.62 4.55
C ILE A 569 -4.82 -10.68 3.50
N TYR A 570 -5.93 -10.05 3.83
CA TYR A 570 -6.68 -9.16 2.96
C TYR A 570 -6.28 -7.72 3.21
N ILE A 571 -6.04 -6.96 2.13
CA ILE A 571 -5.87 -5.50 2.18
C ILE A 571 -7.10 -4.83 1.55
N ALA A 572 -7.70 -3.91 2.32
CA ALA A 572 -8.96 -3.24 2.00
C ALA A 572 -9.07 -1.92 2.78
N ARG A 573 -9.95 -1.00 2.33
CA ARG A 573 -10.32 0.25 3.02
C ARG A 573 -11.77 0.62 2.70
N GLY A 574 -12.38 1.47 3.55
CA GLY A 574 -13.80 1.86 3.42
C GLY A 574 -14.73 0.66 3.59
N ASP A 575 -15.82 0.63 2.83
CA ASP A 575 -16.86 -0.41 2.88
C ASP A 575 -16.30 -1.85 2.79
N GLU A 576 -15.21 -2.07 2.02
CA GLU A 576 -14.54 -3.39 1.93
C GLU A 576 -13.84 -3.82 3.23
N TYR A 577 -13.31 -2.86 3.99
CA TYR A 577 -12.72 -3.10 5.30
C TYR A 577 -13.82 -3.34 6.35
N ASP A 578 -14.87 -2.53 6.30
CA ASP A 578 -16.02 -2.66 7.21
C ASP A 578 -16.79 -3.97 7.02
N LEU A 579 -16.78 -4.55 5.81
CA LEU A 579 -17.31 -5.89 5.51
C LEU A 579 -16.56 -7.02 6.23
N LEU A 580 -15.27 -6.84 6.54
CA LEU A 580 -14.40 -7.91 7.05
C LEU A 580 -13.97 -7.72 8.53
N LYS A 581 -13.85 -6.49 9.01
CA LYS A 581 -13.21 -6.15 10.30
C LYS A 581 -13.79 -6.87 11.51
N ASP A 582 -15.11 -7.08 11.57
CA ASP A 582 -15.78 -7.62 12.76
C ASP A 582 -15.82 -9.16 12.76
N LEU A 583 -15.42 -9.80 11.66
CA LEU A 583 -15.56 -11.24 11.44
C LEU A 583 -14.22 -11.96 11.19
N VAL A 584 -13.25 -11.31 10.52
CA VAL A 584 -11.90 -11.86 10.26
C VAL A 584 -10.78 -10.83 10.51
N PRO A 585 -10.74 -10.12 11.67
CA PRO A 585 -9.72 -9.11 11.93
C PRO A 585 -8.28 -9.67 11.97
N ASN A 586 -8.12 -10.96 12.27
CA ASN A 586 -6.85 -11.68 12.25
C ASN A 586 -6.29 -11.96 10.83
N GLN A 587 -7.09 -11.72 9.79
CA GLN A 587 -6.74 -11.90 8.37
C GLN A 587 -6.88 -10.58 7.60
N LEU A 588 -7.02 -9.43 8.26
CA LEU A 588 -7.24 -8.12 7.63
C LEU A 588 -6.11 -7.16 8.01
N VAL A 589 -5.47 -6.51 7.03
CA VAL A 589 -4.43 -5.51 7.29
C VAL A 589 -5.03 -4.31 8.02
N ASP A 590 -4.40 -3.91 9.12
CA ASP A 590 -4.76 -2.74 9.95
C ASP A 590 -5.00 -1.46 9.14
N CYS A 591 -6.19 -0.85 9.23
CA CYS A 591 -6.51 0.39 8.51
C CYS A 591 -5.78 1.63 9.04
N GLY A 592 -5.22 1.57 10.26
CA GLY A 592 -4.53 2.68 10.92
C GLY A 592 -3.09 2.93 10.45
N ILE A 593 -2.60 2.20 9.44
CA ILE A 593 -1.24 2.36 8.92
C ILE A 593 -1.06 3.64 8.06
N PRO A 594 0.14 4.24 8.03
CA PRO A 594 0.43 5.40 7.19
C PRO A 594 0.25 5.14 5.69
N GLU A 595 -0.11 6.17 4.94
CA GLU A 595 -0.46 6.06 3.51
C GLU A 595 0.63 5.42 2.65
N GLY A 596 1.88 5.91 2.77
CA GLY A 596 3.04 5.36 2.05
C GLY A 596 3.46 3.95 2.48
N VAL A 597 2.85 3.40 3.54
CA VAL A 597 2.92 1.96 3.89
C VAL A 597 1.78 1.23 3.18
N TYR A 598 0.54 1.72 3.27
CA TYR A 598 -0.63 1.15 2.61
C TYR A 598 -0.43 1.01 1.09
N GLU A 599 0.02 2.06 0.40
CA GLU A 599 0.35 2.02 -1.04
C GLU A 599 1.33 0.89 -1.39
N LYS A 600 2.38 0.70 -0.57
CA LYS A 600 3.39 -0.34 -0.79
C LYS A 600 2.85 -1.74 -0.53
N LEU A 601 1.98 -1.92 0.47
CA LEU A 601 1.27 -3.18 0.68
C LEU A 601 0.29 -3.48 -0.48
N CYS A 602 -0.35 -2.46 -1.06
CA CYS A 602 -1.16 -2.61 -2.27
C CYS A 602 -0.31 -3.08 -3.47
N TYR A 603 0.87 -2.50 -3.71
CA TYR A 603 1.78 -3.00 -4.77
C TYR A 603 2.29 -4.43 -4.50
N ILE A 604 2.46 -4.83 -3.23
CA ILE A 604 2.80 -6.21 -2.84
C ILE A 604 1.62 -7.15 -3.14
N ALA A 605 0.39 -6.76 -2.82
CA ALA A 605 -0.81 -7.52 -3.14
C ALA A 605 -1.05 -7.67 -4.65
N GLN A 606 -0.81 -6.62 -5.44
CA GLN A 606 -0.86 -6.65 -6.92
C GLN A 606 0.15 -7.63 -7.54
N SER A 607 1.20 -8.04 -6.82
CA SER A 607 2.19 -8.99 -7.33
C SER A 607 1.72 -10.45 -7.32
N GLU A 608 0.62 -10.77 -6.61
CA GLU A 608 0.09 -12.11 -6.30
C GLU A 608 1.10 -13.13 -5.73
N ALA A 609 2.36 -12.74 -5.49
CA ALA A 609 3.42 -13.64 -5.05
C ALA A 609 3.44 -13.84 -3.52
N SER A 610 2.82 -12.93 -2.76
CA SER A 610 2.77 -12.94 -1.29
C SER A 610 1.47 -13.53 -0.72
N ASN A 611 1.40 -13.73 0.60
CA ASN A 611 0.17 -14.06 1.31
C ASN A 611 -0.82 -12.88 1.42
N ILE A 612 -0.42 -11.66 1.04
CA ILE A 612 -1.31 -10.48 0.98
C ILE A 612 -2.02 -10.44 -0.38
N SER A 613 -3.34 -10.21 -0.36
CA SER A 613 -4.17 -10.04 -1.57
C SER A 613 -5.33 -9.06 -1.33
N PHE A 614 -5.87 -8.48 -2.39
CA PHE A 614 -7.18 -7.81 -2.33
C PHE A 614 -8.30 -8.83 -2.14
N LEU A 615 -9.46 -8.37 -1.65
CA LEU A 615 -10.68 -9.18 -1.69
C LEU A 615 -11.19 -9.26 -3.12
N SER A 616 -11.40 -10.47 -3.63
CA SER A 616 -12.10 -10.71 -4.91
C SER A 616 -13.26 -11.67 -4.70
N CYS A 617 -14.25 -11.67 -5.58
CA CYS A 617 -15.49 -12.42 -5.38
C CYS A 617 -15.29 -13.94 -5.22
N HIS A 618 -14.32 -14.54 -5.92
CA HIS A 618 -13.93 -15.96 -5.73
C HIS A 618 -13.22 -16.26 -4.39
N LEU A 619 -12.76 -15.23 -3.67
CA LEU A 619 -12.21 -15.34 -2.32
C LEU A 619 -13.28 -15.04 -1.28
N LEU A 620 -14.18 -14.09 -1.56
CA LEU A 620 -15.35 -13.83 -0.72
C LEU A 620 -16.26 -15.07 -0.63
N GLU A 621 -16.57 -15.75 -1.74
CA GLU A 621 -17.36 -17.00 -1.73
C GLU A 621 -16.77 -18.09 -0.79
N LYS A 622 -15.43 -18.19 -0.76
CA LYS A 622 -14.70 -19.11 0.12
C LYS A 622 -14.65 -18.61 1.57
N LEU A 623 -14.63 -17.30 1.77
CA LEU A 623 -14.75 -16.69 3.09
C LEU A 623 -16.17 -16.85 3.65
N LEU A 624 -17.24 -16.91 2.84
CA LEU A 624 -18.61 -17.11 3.36
C LEU A 624 -18.74 -18.39 4.21
N LEU A 625 -17.94 -19.43 3.94
CA LEU A 625 -17.82 -20.64 4.78
C LEU A 625 -17.25 -20.38 6.21
N LYS A 626 -16.53 -19.26 6.41
CA LYS A 626 -16.09 -18.75 7.72
C LYS A 626 -17.02 -17.64 8.26
N LEU A 627 -17.64 -16.85 7.40
CA LEU A 627 -18.37 -15.61 7.75
C LEU A 627 -19.87 -15.82 8.04
N LEU A 628 -20.49 -16.87 7.47
CA LEU A 628 -21.92 -17.19 7.63
C LEU A 628 -22.12 -18.53 8.36
N PRO A 629 -23.29 -18.78 8.97
CA PRO A 629 -23.60 -20.08 9.56
C PRO A 629 -23.48 -21.21 8.53
N ALA A 630 -22.80 -22.30 8.88
CA ALA A 630 -22.54 -23.42 7.96
C ALA A 630 -23.82 -24.07 7.40
N GLU A 631 -24.92 -23.97 8.14
CA GLU A 631 -26.27 -24.42 7.78
C GLU A 631 -26.88 -23.67 6.58
N TRP A 632 -26.36 -22.47 6.25
CA TRP A 632 -26.87 -21.65 5.13
C TRP A 632 -26.33 -22.12 3.77
N HIS A 633 -25.26 -22.89 3.74
CA HIS A 633 -24.63 -23.32 2.49
C HIS A 633 -25.51 -24.34 1.74
N HIS A 634 -25.99 -23.96 0.55
CA HIS A 634 -27.04 -24.63 -0.24
C HIS A 634 -28.46 -24.60 0.37
N ALA A 635 -28.73 -23.75 1.37
CA ALA A 635 -30.09 -23.55 1.87
C ALA A 635 -30.89 -22.63 0.92
N LYS A 636 -32.02 -23.13 0.40
CA LYS A 636 -32.93 -22.35 -0.48
C LYS A 636 -33.47 -21.08 0.21
N GLN A 637 -33.81 -21.21 1.49
CA GLN A 637 -34.39 -20.17 2.34
C GLN A 637 -33.86 -20.33 3.76
N VAL A 638 -33.56 -19.22 4.43
CA VAL A 638 -33.21 -19.19 5.86
C VAL A 638 -33.96 -18.08 6.58
N THR A 639 -34.31 -18.33 7.84
CA THR A 639 -34.87 -17.31 8.73
C THR A 639 -33.77 -16.38 9.22
N TRP A 640 -33.87 -15.10 8.87
CA TRP A 640 -32.89 -14.08 9.17
C TRP A 640 -33.34 -13.17 10.32
N ALA A 641 -32.59 -13.23 11.42
CA ALA A 641 -32.71 -12.37 12.59
C ALA A 641 -31.42 -11.54 12.71
N PRO A 642 -31.38 -10.29 12.18
CA PRO A 642 -30.14 -9.54 12.02
C PRO A 642 -29.31 -9.41 13.30
N GLY A 643 -28.06 -9.90 13.26
CA GLY A 643 -27.13 -9.85 14.39
C GLY A 643 -27.41 -10.80 15.56
N GLN A 644 -28.41 -11.69 15.48
CA GLN A 644 -28.65 -12.71 16.51
C GLN A 644 -27.98 -14.04 16.14
N GLN A 645 -27.54 -14.80 17.14
CA GLN A 645 -26.96 -16.16 16.99
C GLN A 645 -25.79 -16.26 15.97
N GLY A 646 -25.05 -15.18 15.75
CA GLY A 646 -23.95 -15.14 14.76
C GLY A 646 -24.41 -14.94 13.31
N GLN A 647 -25.69 -14.66 13.07
CA GLN A 647 -26.18 -14.25 11.75
C GLN A 647 -25.73 -12.83 11.39
N PRO A 648 -25.50 -12.51 10.11
CA PRO A 648 -25.09 -11.18 9.67
C PRO A 648 -26.08 -10.09 10.08
N SER A 649 -25.55 -8.89 10.37
CA SER A 649 -26.36 -7.71 10.66
C SER A 649 -26.96 -7.11 9.37
N LEU A 650 -27.96 -6.25 9.52
CA LEU A 650 -28.57 -5.52 8.40
C LEU A 650 -27.53 -4.65 7.68
N GLU A 651 -26.65 -4.00 8.44
CA GLU A 651 -25.54 -3.20 7.91
C GLU A 651 -24.48 -4.05 7.20
N TRP A 652 -24.20 -5.27 7.68
CA TRP A 652 -23.29 -6.18 6.98
C TRP A 652 -23.87 -6.65 5.63
N ILE A 653 -25.17 -6.95 5.56
CA ILE A 653 -25.85 -7.26 4.29
C ILE A 653 -25.86 -6.03 3.37
N ARG A 654 -25.99 -4.80 3.90
CA ARG A 654 -25.83 -3.56 3.12
C ARG A 654 -24.44 -3.48 2.49
N LEU A 655 -23.39 -3.64 3.29
CA LEU A 655 -22.00 -3.61 2.84
C LEU A 655 -21.69 -4.71 1.81
N LEU A 656 -22.22 -5.93 2.01
CA LEU A 656 -22.09 -7.03 1.06
C LEU A 656 -22.67 -6.65 -0.31
N TRP A 657 -23.91 -6.15 -0.35
CA TRP A 657 -24.54 -5.76 -1.63
C TRP A 657 -23.90 -4.51 -2.26
N THR A 658 -23.33 -3.60 -1.46
CA THR A 658 -22.49 -2.51 -1.98
C THR A 658 -21.21 -3.04 -2.66
N TYR A 659 -20.47 -3.96 -2.02
CA TYR A 659 -19.28 -4.59 -2.59
C TYR A 659 -19.60 -5.41 -3.85
N LEU A 660 -20.69 -6.20 -3.82
CA LEU A 660 -21.12 -6.96 -4.99
C LEU A 660 -21.43 -6.05 -6.18
N ARG A 661 -22.03 -4.87 -5.94
CA ARG A 661 -22.30 -3.89 -7.02
C ARG A 661 -21.02 -3.27 -7.61
N SER A 662 -19.98 -3.05 -6.81
CA SER A 662 -18.74 -2.41 -7.27
C SER A 662 -17.71 -3.38 -7.85
N SER A 663 -17.68 -4.61 -7.35
CA SER A 663 -16.52 -5.50 -7.44
C SER A 663 -16.87 -6.91 -7.94
N CYS A 664 -18.11 -7.16 -8.37
CA CYS A 664 -18.59 -8.42 -8.90
C CYS A 664 -19.26 -8.26 -10.28
N ASP A 665 -18.71 -8.89 -11.32
CA ASP A 665 -19.38 -8.99 -12.64
C ASP A 665 -20.41 -10.14 -12.69
N ASP A 666 -20.12 -11.24 -11.98
CA ASP A 666 -20.90 -12.49 -12.01
C ASP A 666 -21.43 -12.87 -10.62
N LEU A 667 -22.71 -12.57 -10.40
CA LEU A 667 -23.44 -12.83 -9.17
C LEU A 667 -23.77 -14.34 -9.00
N SER A 668 -23.72 -15.13 -10.08
CA SER A 668 -24.02 -16.58 -10.04
C SER A 668 -23.03 -17.36 -9.17
N LEU A 669 -21.83 -16.81 -8.93
CA LEU A 669 -20.85 -17.33 -7.96
C LEU A 669 -21.45 -17.50 -6.55
N PHE A 670 -22.39 -16.64 -6.17
CA PHE A 670 -23.05 -16.64 -4.87
C PHE A 670 -24.36 -17.45 -4.84
N SER A 671 -24.73 -18.13 -5.93
CA SER A 671 -25.93 -18.96 -6.05
C SER A 671 -26.03 -20.11 -5.04
N LYS A 672 -24.95 -20.48 -4.33
CA LYS A 672 -24.98 -21.46 -3.24
C LYS A 672 -25.44 -20.88 -1.91
N TRP A 673 -25.62 -19.57 -1.80
CA TRP A 673 -25.82 -18.87 -0.53
C TRP A 673 -27.12 -18.07 -0.51
N PRO A 674 -27.90 -18.14 0.60
CA PRO A 674 -29.05 -17.28 0.79
C PRO A 674 -28.61 -15.88 1.20
N ILE A 675 -28.36 -15.02 0.21
CA ILE A 675 -27.94 -13.62 0.41
C ILE A 675 -28.97 -12.59 -0.09
N LEU A 676 -30.08 -13.02 -0.70
CA LEU A 676 -31.11 -12.15 -1.26
C LEU A 676 -32.18 -11.82 -0.21
N PRO A 677 -32.29 -10.58 0.29
CA PRO A 677 -33.22 -10.25 1.38
C PRO A 677 -34.66 -10.11 0.87
N VAL A 678 -35.57 -10.91 1.43
CA VAL A 678 -37.01 -10.87 1.07
C VAL A 678 -37.88 -10.74 2.32
N GLY A 679 -38.83 -9.81 2.27
CA GLY A 679 -39.57 -9.37 3.45
C GLY A 679 -38.67 -9.00 4.65
N ASN A 680 -39.20 -9.12 5.86
CA ASN A 680 -38.53 -8.61 7.07
C ASN A 680 -37.59 -9.61 7.76
N HIS A 681 -37.74 -10.92 7.49
CA HIS A 681 -37.14 -12.00 8.30
C HIS A 681 -36.62 -13.19 7.49
N CYS A 682 -36.41 -13.04 6.18
CA CYS A 682 -35.93 -14.13 5.31
C CYS A 682 -34.78 -13.68 4.41
N LEU A 683 -33.86 -14.61 4.15
CA LEU A 683 -32.92 -14.55 3.04
C LEU A 683 -33.18 -15.75 2.11
N LEU A 684 -33.15 -15.51 0.80
CA LEU A 684 -33.28 -16.53 -0.24
C LEU A 684 -31.99 -16.72 -1.02
N GLN A 685 -31.84 -17.95 -1.52
CA GLN A 685 -30.83 -18.34 -2.49
C GLN A 685 -31.05 -17.60 -3.82
N LEU A 686 -29.97 -17.20 -4.49
CA LEU A 686 -30.03 -16.65 -5.85
C LEU A 686 -30.35 -17.78 -6.84
N VAL A 687 -31.61 -17.85 -7.27
CA VAL A 687 -32.13 -18.81 -8.27
C VAL A 687 -32.54 -18.04 -9.52
N GLU A 688 -32.12 -18.49 -10.69
CA GLU A 688 -32.51 -17.87 -11.97
C GLU A 688 -34.01 -18.00 -12.19
N ASN A 689 -34.64 -16.92 -12.67
CA ASN A 689 -36.09 -16.82 -12.87
C ASN A 689 -36.90 -17.17 -11.60
N SER A 690 -36.51 -16.65 -10.42
CA SER A 690 -37.22 -16.93 -9.17
C SER A 690 -38.64 -16.31 -9.10
N ASN A 691 -39.37 -16.69 -8.05
CA ASN A 691 -40.62 -16.08 -7.59
C ASN A 691 -40.43 -14.78 -6.77
N VAL A 692 -39.21 -14.23 -6.71
CA VAL A 692 -38.93 -12.95 -6.03
C VAL A 692 -39.24 -11.80 -6.98
N ILE A 693 -40.09 -10.87 -6.55
CA ILE A 693 -40.53 -9.70 -7.32
C ILE A 693 -40.02 -8.43 -6.64
N LYS A 694 -39.54 -7.46 -7.42
CA LYS A 694 -39.27 -6.12 -6.89
C LYS A 694 -40.59 -5.38 -6.63
N ASP A 695 -40.82 -4.96 -5.40
CA ASP A 695 -41.94 -4.08 -5.05
C ASP A 695 -41.68 -2.65 -5.54
N ASP A 696 -42.64 -2.12 -6.29
CA ASP A 696 -42.61 -0.82 -6.98
C ASP A 696 -43.86 0.03 -6.61
N GLY A 697 -44.49 -0.26 -5.47
CA GLY A 697 -45.73 0.38 -5.04
C GLY A 697 -46.97 -0.33 -5.57
N TRP A 698 -46.99 -1.67 -5.47
CA TRP A 698 -48.17 -2.47 -5.81
C TRP A 698 -49.40 -2.08 -4.96
N SER A 699 -50.60 -2.25 -5.51
CA SER A 699 -51.86 -2.06 -4.75
C SER A 699 -52.05 -3.13 -3.67
N GLU A 700 -52.96 -2.91 -2.73
CA GLU A 700 -53.30 -3.90 -1.69
C GLU A 700 -53.80 -5.22 -2.31
N ASN A 701 -54.63 -5.15 -3.36
CA ASN A 701 -55.12 -6.31 -4.10
C ASN A 701 -53.97 -7.07 -4.78
N MET A 702 -53.15 -6.38 -5.59
CA MET A 702 -52.04 -7.03 -6.30
C MET A 702 -51.01 -7.60 -5.32
N SER A 703 -50.73 -6.90 -4.22
CA SER A 703 -49.85 -7.38 -3.16
C SER A 703 -50.39 -8.64 -2.49
N SER A 704 -51.69 -8.64 -2.14
CA SER A 704 -52.41 -9.80 -1.60
C SER A 704 -52.34 -10.99 -2.57
N LEU A 705 -52.65 -10.77 -3.85
CA LEU A 705 -52.65 -11.78 -4.89
C LEU A 705 -51.27 -12.43 -5.08
N LEU A 706 -50.22 -11.62 -5.23
CA LEU A 706 -48.86 -12.12 -5.43
C LEU A 706 -48.38 -12.93 -4.21
N LEU A 707 -48.71 -12.50 -3.00
CA LEU A 707 -48.40 -13.25 -1.77
C LEU A 707 -49.20 -14.56 -1.64
N LYS A 708 -50.49 -14.57 -2.03
CA LYS A 708 -51.33 -15.78 -2.06
C LYS A 708 -50.82 -16.84 -3.05
N ILE A 709 -50.37 -16.38 -4.22
CA ILE A 709 -49.75 -17.23 -5.24
C ILE A 709 -48.43 -17.84 -4.75
N GLY A 710 -47.75 -17.18 -3.80
CA GLY A 710 -46.45 -17.62 -3.27
C GLY A 710 -45.25 -16.88 -3.87
N CYS A 711 -45.48 -15.77 -4.57
CA CYS A 711 -44.41 -14.81 -4.89
C CYS A 711 -44.00 -14.04 -3.62
N VAL A 712 -42.77 -13.53 -3.57
CA VAL A 712 -42.25 -12.79 -2.41
C VAL A 712 -41.57 -11.49 -2.82
N PHE A 713 -41.67 -10.46 -1.98
CA PHE A 713 -41.13 -9.14 -2.30
C PHE A 713 -39.67 -8.96 -1.86
N LEU A 714 -38.85 -8.41 -2.77
CA LEU A 714 -37.52 -7.91 -2.46
C LEU A 714 -37.62 -6.80 -1.40
N ARG A 715 -36.78 -6.89 -0.37
CA ARG A 715 -36.81 -5.97 0.78
C ARG A 715 -36.35 -4.56 0.41
N GLN A 716 -37.20 -3.55 0.61
CA GLN A 716 -36.97 -2.17 0.14
C GLN A 716 -36.06 -1.28 1.03
N ASP A 717 -35.85 -1.62 2.31
CA ASP A 717 -35.02 -0.81 3.22
C ASP A 717 -33.50 -0.95 2.99
N LEU A 718 -33.10 -1.88 2.11
CA LEU A 718 -31.71 -2.15 1.73
C LEU A 718 -31.46 -1.76 0.26
N PRO A 719 -30.32 -1.13 -0.06
CA PRO A 719 -29.95 -0.73 -1.42
C PRO A 719 -29.44 -1.94 -2.24
N ILE A 720 -30.31 -2.93 -2.46
CA ILE A 720 -30.03 -4.13 -3.25
C ILE A 720 -30.16 -3.79 -4.75
N ASP A 721 -29.02 -3.70 -5.42
CA ASP A 721 -28.93 -3.38 -6.86
C ASP A 721 -27.60 -3.90 -7.42
N HIS A 722 -27.67 -4.52 -8.60
CA HIS A 722 -26.56 -5.18 -9.31
C HIS A 722 -26.97 -5.41 -10.79
N PRO A 723 -26.08 -5.28 -11.80
CA PRO A 723 -26.45 -5.42 -13.22
C PRO A 723 -27.13 -6.74 -13.61
N GLN A 724 -26.80 -7.84 -12.91
CA GLN A 724 -27.40 -9.16 -13.12
C GLN A 724 -28.62 -9.43 -12.21
N LEU A 725 -29.00 -8.52 -11.30
CA LEU A 725 -30.09 -8.76 -10.33
C LEU A 725 -31.41 -9.17 -11.01
N LYS A 726 -31.68 -8.63 -12.20
CA LYS A 726 -32.82 -8.95 -13.07
C LYS A 726 -32.92 -10.43 -13.53
N ILE A 727 -31.88 -11.23 -13.34
CA ILE A 727 -31.88 -12.68 -13.61
C ILE A 727 -32.48 -13.45 -12.43
N PHE A 728 -32.30 -12.92 -11.21
CA PHE A 728 -32.68 -13.56 -9.95
C PHE A 728 -33.92 -12.93 -9.30
N VAL A 729 -34.26 -11.69 -9.64
CA VAL A 729 -35.43 -10.94 -9.17
C VAL A 729 -36.21 -10.40 -10.37
N GLN A 730 -37.50 -10.69 -10.40
CA GLN A 730 -38.42 -10.22 -11.43
C GLN A 730 -38.72 -8.73 -11.27
N LEU A 731 -38.72 -8.01 -12.38
CA LEU A 731 -39.10 -6.60 -12.45
C LEU A 731 -40.64 -6.46 -12.39
N PRO A 732 -41.17 -5.27 -12.03
CA PRO A 732 -42.61 -4.97 -12.01
C PRO A 732 -43.19 -4.79 -13.43
N THR A 733 -43.02 -5.81 -14.27
CA THR A 733 -43.53 -5.87 -15.65
C THR A 733 -44.39 -7.11 -15.85
N ALA A 734 -45.25 -7.13 -16.87
CA ALA A 734 -46.05 -8.31 -17.17
C ALA A 734 -45.17 -9.56 -17.37
N ILE A 735 -44.05 -9.43 -18.08
CA ILE A 735 -43.06 -10.50 -18.27
C ILE A 735 -42.50 -10.99 -16.93
N GLY A 736 -42.14 -10.07 -16.02
CA GLY A 736 -41.65 -10.42 -14.69
C GLY A 736 -42.67 -11.20 -13.86
N LEU A 737 -43.94 -10.81 -13.87
CA LEU A 737 -45.02 -11.53 -13.19
C LEU A 737 -45.26 -12.92 -13.80
N LEU A 738 -45.29 -13.03 -15.14
CA LEU A 738 -45.50 -14.30 -15.84
C LEU A 738 -44.38 -15.30 -15.54
N ASN A 739 -43.13 -14.83 -15.49
CA ASN A 739 -41.98 -15.65 -15.08
C ASN A 739 -42.06 -16.04 -13.59
N ALA A 740 -42.48 -15.14 -12.70
CA ALA A 740 -42.71 -15.47 -11.28
C ALA A 740 -43.78 -16.56 -11.10
N PHE A 741 -44.88 -16.50 -11.88
CA PHE A 741 -45.94 -17.51 -11.83
C PHE A 741 -45.45 -18.87 -12.33
N LEU A 742 -44.72 -18.91 -13.45
CA LEU A 742 -44.10 -20.15 -13.93
C LEU A 742 -43.12 -20.75 -12.90
N ALA A 743 -42.35 -19.90 -12.21
CA ALA A 743 -41.40 -20.31 -11.18
C ALA A 743 -42.05 -20.97 -9.95
N VAL A 744 -43.32 -20.63 -9.64
CA VAL A 744 -44.10 -21.31 -8.60
C VAL A 744 -44.81 -22.56 -9.15
N ALA A 745 -45.31 -22.49 -10.38
CA ALA A 745 -46.09 -23.57 -11.00
C ALA A 745 -45.26 -24.77 -11.49
N ASP A 746 -43.93 -24.63 -11.65
CA ASP A 746 -43.03 -25.53 -12.40
C ASP A 746 -43.32 -25.60 -13.92
N ARG A 747 -44.60 -25.53 -14.31
CA ARG A 747 -45.07 -25.71 -15.70
C ARG A 747 -46.32 -24.88 -16.03
N PRO A 748 -46.57 -24.52 -17.30
CA PRO A 748 -47.73 -23.72 -17.70
C PRO A 748 -49.08 -24.33 -17.31
N GLU A 749 -49.22 -25.65 -17.37
CA GLU A 749 -50.50 -26.34 -17.14
C GLU A 749 -50.97 -26.24 -15.68
N ASN A 750 -50.05 -26.02 -14.73
CA ASN A 750 -50.36 -25.88 -13.31
C ASN A 750 -50.77 -24.45 -12.91
N ILE A 751 -50.59 -23.45 -13.80
CA ILE A 751 -50.75 -22.03 -13.47
C ILE A 751 -52.18 -21.67 -13.08
N GLU A 752 -53.18 -22.33 -13.66
CA GLU A 752 -54.60 -22.09 -13.34
C GLU A 752 -54.92 -22.34 -11.85
N GLY A 753 -54.32 -23.38 -11.25
CA GLY A 753 -54.49 -23.74 -9.83
C GLY A 753 -53.78 -22.82 -8.84
N LEU A 754 -52.95 -21.86 -9.28
CA LEU A 754 -52.39 -20.83 -8.40
C LEU A 754 -53.45 -19.83 -7.93
N PHE A 755 -54.59 -19.76 -8.62
CA PHE A 755 -55.61 -18.72 -8.43
C PHE A 755 -56.85 -19.19 -7.64
N ASP A 756 -56.87 -20.44 -7.15
CA ASP A 756 -57.99 -21.01 -6.34
C ASP A 756 -58.39 -20.16 -5.12
N ASN A 757 -57.49 -19.32 -4.61
CA ASN A 757 -57.70 -18.45 -3.44
C ASN A 757 -57.74 -16.94 -3.79
N ALA A 758 -57.77 -16.60 -5.09
CA ALA A 758 -57.91 -15.24 -5.57
C ALA A 758 -59.39 -14.79 -5.56
N SER A 759 -59.61 -13.53 -5.24
CA SER A 759 -60.92 -12.88 -5.37
C SER A 759 -61.09 -12.22 -6.75
N GLU A 760 -62.34 -11.99 -7.16
CA GLU A 760 -62.66 -11.35 -8.44
C GLU A 760 -61.96 -9.99 -8.59
N GLY A 761 -61.88 -9.19 -7.52
CA GLY A 761 -61.19 -7.88 -7.52
C GLY A 761 -59.68 -8.00 -7.75
N GLU A 762 -59.02 -8.99 -7.15
CA GLU A 762 -57.60 -9.29 -7.39
C GLU A 762 -57.37 -9.72 -8.86
N MET A 763 -58.27 -10.55 -9.41
CA MET A 763 -58.16 -11.03 -10.79
C MET A 763 -58.46 -9.97 -11.85
N HIS A 764 -59.44 -9.09 -11.63
CA HIS A 764 -59.66 -7.92 -12.49
C HIS A 764 -58.45 -7.00 -12.51
N GLU A 765 -57.73 -6.85 -11.40
CA GLU A 765 -56.53 -6.01 -11.36
C GLU A 765 -55.33 -6.68 -12.04
N LEU A 766 -55.16 -7.99 -11.91
CA LEU A 766 -54.19 -8.77 -12.69
C LEU A 766 -54.44 -8.63 -14.20
N ARG A 767 -55.69 -8.82 -14.62
CA ARG A 767 -56.18 -8.65 -15.99
C ARG A 767 -55.88 -7.24 -16.53
N SER A 768 -56.20 -6.21 -15.74
CA SER A 768 -55.93 -4.80 -16.06
C SER A 768 -54.43 -4.45 -16.10
N PHE A 769 -53.58 -5.20 -15.38
CA PHE A 769 -52.12 -5.02 -15.42
C PHE A 769 -51.47 -5.73 -16.62
N ILE A 770 -51.84 -6.98 -16.90
CA ILE A 770 -51.24 -7.78 -17.97
C ILE A 770 -51.70 -7.33 -19.35
N LEU A 771 -52.97 -6.96 -19.52
CA LEU A 771 -53.54 -6.57 -20.82
C LEU A 771 -53.31 -5.08 -21.17
N GLN A 772 -52.28 -4.44 -20.59
CA GLN A 772 -51.87 -3.08 -20.98
C GLN A 772 -51.10 -3.13 -22.30
N SER A 773 -51.57 -2.38 -23.30
CA SER A 773 -51.00 -2.38 -24.66
C SER A 773 -49.49 -2.09 -24.72
N LYS A 774 -48.93 -1.38 -23.73
CA LYS A 774 -47.50 -1.08 -23.64
C LYS A 774 -46.61 -2.33 -23.67
N TRP A 775 -47.06 -3.45 -23.09
CA TRP A 775 -46.28 -4.70 -23.01
C TRP A 775 -46.23 -5.49 -24.33
N PHE A 776 -47.00 -5.09 -25.35
CA PHE A 776 -47.14 -5.81 -26.62
C PHE A 776 -46.59 -5.03 -27.83
N VAL A 777 -46.18 -3.77 -27.64
CA VAL A 777 -45.79 -2.87 -28.75
C VAL A 777 -44.33 -3.06 -29.21
N GLU A 778 -43.46 -3.55 -28.34
CA GLU A 778 -41.99 -3.58 -28.56
C GLU A 778 -41.40 -5.01 -28.66
N GLU A 779 -42.24 -6.01 -28.96
CA GLU A 779 -41.87 -7.44 -29.14
C GLU A 779 -41.19 -8.13 -27.93
N GLU A 780 -41.14 -7.51 -26.73
CA GLU A 780 -40.55 -8.11 -25.53
C GLU A 780 -41.18 -9.45 -25.09
N MET A 781 -42.47 -9.67 -25.39
CA MET A 781 -43.16 -10.92 -25.04
C MET A 781 -42.84 -12.06 -26.02
N GLU A 782 -41.85 -12.88 -25.66
CA GLU A 782 -41.64 -14.21 -26.27
C GLU A 782 -42.91 -15.10 -26.22
N TYR A 783 -42.99 -16.07 -27.14
CA TYR A 783 -44.06 -17.07 -27.25
C TYR A 783 -44.39 -17.78 -25.91
N LYS A 784 -43.39 -18.05 -25.06
CA LYS A 784 -43.62 -18.67 -23.73
C LYS A 784 -44.50 -17.80 -22.81
N HIS A 785 -44.37 -16.46 -22.89
CA HIS A 785 -45.18 -15.54 -22.09
C HIS A 785 -46.61 -15.47 -22.63
N ILE A 786 -46.75 -15.47 -23.96
CA ILE A 786 -48.04 -15.57 -24.67
C ILE A 786 -48.79 -16.86 -24.32
N ASP A 787 -48.07 -17.98 -24.19
CA ASP A 787 -48.61 -19.27 -23.78
C ASP A 787 -49.07 -19.26 -22.31
N ILE A 788 -48.25 -18.76 -21.37
CA ILE A 788 -48.64 -18.59 -19.97
C ILE A 788 -49.92 -17.73 -19.84
N ILE A 789 -50.04 -16.64 -20.60
CA ILE A 789 -51.25 -15.80 -20.57
C ILE A 789 -52.51 -16.60 -20.96
N LYS A 790 -52.42 -17.58 -21.86
CA LYS A 790 -53.57 -18.44 -22.23
C LYS A 790 -54.00 -19.37 -21.10
N HIS A 791 -53.10 -19.69 -20.17
CA HIS A 791 -53.38 -20.49 -18.97
C HIS A 791 -53.88 -19.66 -17.75
N LEU A 792 -53.87 -18.33 -17.81
CA LEU A 792 -54.37 -17.49 -16.71
C LEU A 792 -55.92 -17.48 -16.69
N PRO A 793 -56.58 -17.79 -15.56
CA PRO A 793 -58.03 -17.73 -15.41
C PRO A 793 -58.49 -16.28 -15.19
N MET A 794 -58.27 -15.41 -16.17
CA MET A 794 -58.49 -13.95 -16.08
C MET A 794 -59.32 -13.37 -17.25
N PHE A 795 -60.10 -14.21 -17.94
CA PHE A 795 -60.93 -13.79 -19.07
C PHE A 795 -62.40 -14.07 -18.78
N GLU A 796 -63.28 -13.08 -18.93
CA GLU A 796 -64.72 -13.29 -18.73
C GLU A 796 -65.33 -14.12 -19.88
N SER A 797 -66.07 -15.18 -19.54
CA SER A 797 -66.96 -15.86 -20.49
C SER A 797 -68.24 -15.04 -20.74
N TYR A 798 -68.77 -15.03 -21.97
CA TYR A 798 -69.93 -14.19 -22.31
C TYR A 798 -71.21 -14.54 -21.54
N LYS A 799 -71.52 -15.83 -21.38
CA LYS A 799 -72.82 -16.30 -20.87
C LYS A 799 -72.89 -16.38 -19.35
N THR A 800 -71.90 -16.98 -18.69
CA THR A 800 -71.86 -17.09 -17.22
C THR A 800 -71.03 -16.02 -16.51
N ARG A 801 -70.27 -15.19 -17.24
CA ARG A 801 -69.31 -14.19 -16.70
C ARG A 801 -68.27 -14.76 -15.75
N LYS A 802 -68.03 -16.07 -15.79
CA LYS A 802 -66.95 -16.69 -15.02
C LYS A 802 -65.62 -16.29 -15.64
N LEU A 803 -64.64 -16.06 -14.78
CA LEU A 803 -63.24 -15.98 -15.19
C LEU A 803 -62.78 -17.39 -15.61
N VAL A 804 -62.19 -17.50 -16.79
CA VAL A 804 -61.74 -18.75 -17.41
C VAL A 804 -60.37 -18.58 -18.07
N SER A 805 -59.64 -19.68 -18.26
CA SER A 805 -58.47 -19.74 -19.13
C SER A 805 -58.87 -19.81 -20.62
N LEU A 806 -57.91 -19.53 -21.51
CA LEU A 806 -58.08 -19.57 -22.97
C LEU A 806 -57.66 -20.91 -23.58
N SER A 807 -56.81 -21.68 -22.89
CA SER A 807 -56.23 -22.94 -23.39
C SER A 807 -57.22 -24.11 -23.43
N ASN A 808 -58.09 -24.26 -22.42
CA ASN A 808 -58.96 -25.44 -22.26
C ASN A 808 -60.37 -25.08 -21.74
N PRO A 809 -61.43 -25.16 -22.56
CA PRO A 809 -61.44 -25.34 -24.02
C PRO A 809 -61.02 -24.06 -24.75
N ILE A 810 -60.57 -24.21 -25.99
CA ILE A 810 -60.18 -23.10 -26.88
C ILE A 810 -61.31 -22.07 -26.98
N LYS A 811 -61.02 -20.82 -26.62
CA LYS A 811 -61.98 -19.71 -26.67
C LYS A 811 -61.93 -18.93 -27.97
N LEU A 812 -63.02 -18.21 -28.26
CA LEU A 812 -63.22 -17.39 -29.46
C LEU A 812 -63.61 -15.95 -29.10
N LEU A 813 -63.36 -15.00 -30.01
CA LEU A 813 -63.81 -13.61 -29.88
C LEU A 813 -65.20 -13.42 -30.50
N LYS A 814 -66.02 -12.53 -29.92
CA LYS A 814 -67.32 -12.12 -30.48
C LYS A 814 -67.13 -11.45 -31.86
N PRO A 815 -67.75 -11.96 -32.94
CA PRO A 815 -67.72 -11.32 -34.26
C PRO A 815 -68.55 -10.04 -34.32
N GLY A 816 -68.34 -9.24 -35.37
CA GLY A 816 -69.08 -8.01 -35.62
C GLY A 816 -70.60 -8.21 -35.83
N ASP A 817 -71.38 -7.39 -35.13
CA ASP A 817 -72.83 -7.22 -35.28
C ASP A 817 -73.66 -8.51 -35.13
N ILE A 818 -73.44 -9.22 -34.02
CA ILE A 818 -74.18 -10.43 -33.61
C ILE A 818 -74.86 -10.18 -32.24
N PRO A 819 -76.15 -10.56 -32.08
CA PRO A 819 -76.85 -10.54 -30.79
C PRO A 819 -76.15 -11.35 -29.70
N GLU A 820 -76.24 -10.91 -28.44
CA GLU A 820 -75.53 -11.56 -27.33
C GLU A 820 -76.19 -12.87 -26.89
N GLU A 821 -77.47 -13.05 -27.24
CA GLU A 821 -78.28 -14.24 -27.02
C GLU A 821 -77.70 -15.52 -27.67
N PHE A 822 -76.95 -15.37 -28.76
CA PHE A 822 -76.36 -16.49 -29.50
C PHE A 822 -74.95 -16.90 -29.01
N LEU A 823 -74.44 -16.30 -27.93
CA LEU A 823 -73.08 -16.54 -27.43
C LEU A 823 -73.06 -17.58 -26.29
N SER A 824 -72.24 -18.63 -26.45
CA SER A 824 -71.92 -19.60 -25.41
C SER A 824 -70.78 -19.13 -24.50
N ASP A 825 -70.45 -19.92 -23.45
CA ASP A 825 -69.25 -19.72 -22.63
C ASP A 825 -67.92 -20.00 -23.38
N ASP A 826 -67.97 -20.40 -24.64
CA ASP A 826 -66.79 -20.54 -25.51
C ASP A 826 -66.31 -19.18 -26.06
N PHE A 827 -67.14 -18.14 -25.96
CA PHE A 827 -66.79 -16.79 -26.35
C PHE A 827 -66.30 -15.99 -25.15
N VAL A 828 -65.16 -15.30 -25.33
CA VAL A 828 -64.55 -14.43 -24.32
C VAL A 828 -64.93 -12.97 -24.57
N ARG A 829 -65.34 -12.31 -23.49
CA ARG A 829 -65.78 -10.92 -23.45
C ARG A 829 -64.58 -9.98 -23.29
N THR A 830 -64.61 -8.89 -24.04
CA THR A 830 -63.61 -7.81 -23.99
C THR A 830 -64.19 -6.55 -23.38
N GLU A 831 -63.43 -5.88 -22.52
CA GLU A 831 -63.78 -4.60 -21.90
C GLU A 831 -63.44 -3.39 -22.79
N SER A 832 -62.54 -3.55 -23.76
CA SER A 832 -62.17 -2.48 -24.69
C SER A 832 -61.67 -2.99 -26.04
N ASP A 833 -61.72 -2.14 -27.07
CA ASP A 833 -61.14 -2.43 -28.39
C ASP A 833 -59.63 -2.70 -28.32
N LYS A 834 -58.92 -2.08 -27.36
CA LYS A 834 -57.49 -2.34 -27.11
C LYS A 834 -57.27 -3.78 -26.67
N GLU A 835 -58.12 -4.30 -25.79
CA GLU A 835 -58.07 -5.69 -25.35
C GLU A 835 -58.42 -6.64 -26.51
N LYS A 836 -59.45 -6.32 -27.31
CA LYS A 836 -59.82 -7.11 -28.50
C LYS A 836 -58.66 -7.18 -29.50
N ILE A 837 -57.93 -6.09 -29.70
CA ILE A 837 -56.70 -6.08 -30.50
C ILE A 837 -55.61 -6.97 -29.89
N ILE A 838 -55.40 -6.94 -28.57
CA ILE A 838 -54.39 -7.78 -27.89
C ILE A 838 -54.72 -9.27 -28.06
N LEU A 839 -55.96 -9.67 -27.75
CA LEU A 839 -56.43 -11.05 -27.87
C LEU A 839 -56.31 -11.58 -29.32
N ARG A 840 -56.73 -10.77 -30.30
CA ARG A 840 -56.71 -11.18 -31.71
C ARG A 840 -55.30 -11.17 -32.34
N ARG A 841 -54.43 -10.22 -31.98
CA ARG A 841 -53.13 -10.00 -32.64
C ARG A 841 -51.96 -10.72 -31.98
N TYR A 842 -51.97 -10.88 -30.65
CA TYR A 842 -50.82 -11.39 -29.89
C TYR A 842 -51.12 -12.71 -29.18
N LEU A 843 -52.35 -12.90 -28.69
CA LEU A 843 -52.80 -14.17 -28.12
C LEU A 843 -53.41 -15.11 -29.18
N GLU A 844 -53.48 -14.67 -30.45
CA GLU A 844 -53.97 -15.44 -31.62
C GLU A 844 -55.40 -15.97 -31.48
N ILE A 845 -56.22 -15.36 -30.62
CA ILE A 845 -57.59 -15.80 -30.37
C ILE A 845 -58.45 -15.50 -31.59
N ARG A 846 -59.01 -16.55 -32.20
CA ARG A 846 -59.77 -16.45 -33.44
C ARG A 846 -61.08 -15.69 -33.21
N GLU A 847 -61.26 -14.64 -34.00
CA GLU A 847 -62.56 -14.03 -34.28
C GLU A 847 -63.12 -14.73 -35.53
N PRO A 848 -64.10 -15.65 -35.41
CA PRO A 848 -64.67 -16.30 -36.58
C PRO A 848 -65.43 -15.27 -37.44
N SER A 849 -65.46 -15.48 -38.75
CA SER A 849 -66.30 -14.64 -39.62
C SER A 849 -67.79 -14.81 -39.29
N ARG A 850 -68.64 -13.86 -39.69
CA ARG A 850 -70.11 -13.98 -39.53
C ARG A 850 -70.63 -15.27 -40.16
N MET A 851 -70.11 -15.66 -41.34
CA MET A 851 -70.43 -16.94 -41.99
C MET A 851 -70.04 -18.14 -41.14
N GLU A 852 -68.80 -18.20 -40.64
CA GLU A 852 -68.31 -19.31 -39.81
C GLU A 852 -69.08 -19.41 -38.48
N PHE A 853 -69.40 -18.28 -37.84
CA PHE A 853 -70.22 -18.26 -36.64
C PHE A 853 -71.62 -18.85 -36.88
N TYR A 854 -72.33 -18.37 -37.90
CA TYR A 854 -73.66 -18.88 -38.21
C TYR A 854 -73.61 -20.35 -38.65
N LYS A 855 -72.68 -20.73 -39.51
CA LYS A 855 -72.49 -22.12 -39.99
C LYS A 855 -72.13 -23.08 -38.85
N ASP A 856 -71.01 -22.82 -38.18
CA ASP A 856 -70.37 -23.81 -37.32
C ASP A 856 -70.89 -23.78 -35.88
N HIS A 857 -71.35 -22.62 -35.38
CA HIS A 857 -71.91 -22.47 -34.03
C HIS A 857 -73.44 -22.39 -34.01
N VAL A 858 -74.09 -21.55 -34.83
CA VAL A 858 -75.56 -21.34 -34.71
C VAL A 858 -76.35 -22.49 -35.33
N LEU A 859 -76.15 -22.79 -36.61
CA LEU A 859 -76.97 -23.73 -37.37
C LEU A 859 -76.73 -25.19 -36.97
N ASN A 860 -75.51 -25.55 -36.55
CA ASN A 860 -75.22 -26.87 -35.99
C ASN A 860 -75.87 -27.10 -34.61
N HIS A 861 -76.10 -26.05 -33.82
CA HIS A 861 -76.72 -26.12 -32.49
C HIS A 861 -78.16 -25.57 -32.50
N MET A 862 -78.82 -25.58 -33.66
CA MET A 862 -80.18 -25.03 -33.86
C MET A 862 -81.22 -25.63 -32.88
N SER A 863 -80.97 -26.81 -32.34
CA SER A 863 -81.77 -27.45 -31.28
C SER A 863 -81.84 -26.65 -29.98
N GLU A 864 -80.81 -25.89 -29.62
CA GLU A 864 -80.77 -25.13 -28.36
C GLU A 864 -81.64 -23.87 -28.47
N PHE A 865 -81.55 -23.16 -29.59
CA PHE A 865 -82.30 -21.94 -29.88
C PHE A 865 -83.79 -22.16 -30.18
N LEU A 866 -84.22 -23.40 -30.46
CA LEU A 866 -85.64 -23.77 -30.68
C LEU A 866 -86.54 -23.69 -29.42
N SER A 867 -85.96 -23.37 -28.26
CA SER A 867 -86.63 -23.19 -26.97
C SER A 867 -87.10 -21.75 -26.71
N GLU A 868 -86.48 -20.78 -27.38
CA GLU A 868 -86.58 -19.36 -27.07
C GLU A 868 -87.50 -18.63 -28.05
N GLN A 869 -88.30 -17.69 -27.54
CA GLN A 869 -89.25 -16.95 -28.38
C GLN A 869 -88.54 -15.81 -29.13
N GLY A 870 -88.37 -15.99 -30.43
CA GLY A 870 -87.79 -14.99 -31.35
C GLY A 870 -86.49 -15.45 -32.02
N SER A 871 -85.69 -16.27 -31.33
CA SER A 871 -84.35 -16.70 -31.77
C SER A 871 -84.34 -17.31 -33.18
N LEU A 872 -85.34 -18.14 -33.54
CA LEU A 872 -85.45 -18.72 -34.89
C LEU A 872 -85.61 -17.67 -36.01
N SER A 873 -86.43 -16.63 -35.81
CA SER A 873 -86.61 -15.55 -36.79
C SER A 873 -85.34 -14.70 -36.92
N GLY A 874 -84.71 -14.35 -35.79
CA GLY A 874 -83.43 -13.63 -35.79
C GLY A 874 -82.30 -14.40 -36.47
N ILE A 875 -82.22 -15.71 -36.26
CA ILE A 875 -81.23 -16.58 -36.92
C ILE A 875 -81.49 -16.64 -38.42
N LEU A 876 -82.73 -16.88 -38.86
CA LEU A 876 -83.08 -16.98 -40.27
C LEU A 876 -82.86 -15.66 -41.02
N HIS A 877 -83.22 -14.52 -40.43
CA HIS A 877 -82.94 -13.19 -41.00
C HIS A 877 -81.43 -12.91 -41.05
N GLY A 878 -80.66 -13.34 -40.04
CA GLY A 878 -79.19 -13.28 -40.05
C GLY A 878 -78.56 -14.09 -41.20
N VAL A 879 -79.05 -15.31 -41.44
CA VAL A 879 -78.63 -16.16 -42.56
C VAL A 879 -79.08 -15.58 -43.91
N GLN A 880 -80.26 -14.96 -43.98
CA GLN A 880 -80.75 -14.30 -45.18
C GLN A 880 -79.86 -13.11 -45.56
N LEU A 881 -79.44 -12.29 -44.59
CA LEU A 881 -78.48 -11.20 -44.80
C LEU A 881 -77.13 -11.74 -45.30
N LEU A 882 -76.60 -12.83 -44.73
CA LEU A 882 -75.35 -13.44 -45.21
C LEU A 882 -75.42 -13.90 -46.67
N VAL A 883 -76.56 -14.39 -47.14
CA VAL A 883 -76.76 -14.79 -48.55
C VAL A 883 -77.03 -13.59 -49.48
N GLN A 884 -77.50 -12.47 -48.95
CA GLN A 884 -77.56 -11.19 -49.68
C GLN A 884 -76.18 -10.52 -49.77
N GLU A 885 -75.34 -10.66 -48.74
CA GLU A 885 -73.94 -10.20 -48.70
C GLU A 885 -73.05 -11.04 -49.64
N ASP A 886 -73.18 -12.37 -49.62
CA ASP A 886 -72.46 -13.29 -50.53
C ASP A 886 -73.33 -14.49 -50.97
N ASN A 887 -73.86 -14.40 -52.19
CA ASN A 887 -74.68 -15.44 -52.82
C ASN A 887 -73.91 -16.74 -53.12
N SER A 888 -72.57 -16.77 -53.04
CA SER A 888 -71.80 -18.03 -53.15
C SER A 888 -72.01 -18.94 -51.94
N LEU A 889 -72.30 -18.37 -50.76
CA LEU A 889 -72.55 -19.10 -49.52
C LEU A 889 -73.85 -19.91 -49.54
N LYS A 890 -74.78 -19.58 -50.45
CA LYS A 890 -76.08 -20.23 -50.58
C LYS A 890 -75.98 -21.75 -50.71
N SER A 891 -75.04 -22.27 -51.50
CA SER A 891 -74.87 -23.71 -51.72
C SER A 891 -74.27 -24.43 -50.50
N ALA A 892 -73.43 -23.75 -49.71
CA ALA A 892 -72.91 -24.28 -48.46
C ALA A 892 -74.00 -24.33 -47.39
N LEU A 893 -74.77 -23.24 -47.24
CA LEU A 893 -75.85 -23.12 -46.25
C LEU A 893 -77.05 -24.03 -46.57
N SER A 894 -77.37 -24.24 -47.86
CA SER A 894 -78.47 -25.13 -48.29
C SER A 894 -78.25 -26.60 -47.92
N GLU A 895 -76.99 -27.00 -47.73
CA GLU A 895 -76.58 -28.36 -47.38
C GLU A 895 -76.38 -28.59 -45.87
N ILE A 896 -76.60 -27.59 -45.00
CA ILE A 896 -76.52 -27.75 -43.53
C ILE A 896 -77.85 -28.31 -43.00
N PRO A 897 -77.86 -29.39 -42.20
CA PRO A 897 -79.08 -29.98 -41.68
C PRO A 897 -79.63 -29.22 -40.45
N PHE A 898 -80.16 -28.00 -40.66
CA PHE A 898 -80.70 -27.15 -39.58
C PHE A 898 -82.23 -26.98 -39.61
N VAL A 899 -82.95 -27.60 -40.55
CA VAL A 899 -84.42 -27.52 -40.61
C VAL A 899 -85.03 -28.76 -39.95
N LEU A 900 -85.85 -28.56 -38.92
CA LEU A 900 -86.52 -29.67 -38.23
C LEU A 900 -87.75 -30.12 -39.04
N THR A 901 -87.79 -31.40 -39.39
CA THR A 901 -88.97 -32.05 -40.01
C THR A 901 -89.92 -32.61 -38.95
N ALA A 902 -91.19 -32.87 -39.30
CA ALA A 902 -92.20 -33.23 -38.29
C ALA A 902 -91.94 -34.59 -37.61
N ASN A 903 -91.20 -35.51 -38.25
CA ASN A 903 -90.74 -36.76 -37.63
C ASN A 903 -89.59 -36.58 -36.61
N GLY A 904 -89.17 -35.34 -36.32
CA GLY A 904 -88.09 -35.01 -35.39
C GLY A 904 -86.68 -35.06 -35.99
N SER A 905 -86.51 -35.40 -37.28
CA SER A 905 -85.20 -35.40 -37.93
C SER A 905 -84.80 -34.02 -38.46
N TRP A 906 -83.55 -33.63 -38.23
CA TRP A 906 -82.94 -32.44 -38.80
C TRP A 906 -82.48 -32.70 -40.24
N ARG A 907 -82.84 -31.81 -41.15
CA ARG A 907 -82.63 -31.97 -42.60
C ARG A 907 -82.14 -30.68 -43.26
N GLN A 908 -81.49 -30.86 -44.39
CA GLN A 908 -80.94 -29.79 -45.22
C GLN A 908 -82.08 -29.05 -45.93
N PRO A 909 -82.10 -27.71 -46.01
CA PRO A 909 -83.05 -26.97 -46.86
C PRO A 909 -83.13 -27.53 -48.29
N SER A 910 -81.98 -27.88 -48.89
CA SER A 910 -81.86 -28.46 -50.23
C SER A 910 -82.52 -29.82 -50.42
N ARG A 911 -82.96 -30.48 -49.34
CA ARG A 911 -83.61 -31.80 -49.31
C ARG A 911 -85.08 -31.78 -48.91
N LEU A 912 -85.60 -30.61 -48.53
CA LEU A 912 -86.99 -30.43 -48.17
C LEU A 912 -87.74 -29.69 -49.28
N TYR A 913 -89.06 -29.78 -49.24
CA TYR A 913 -89.98 -29.23 -50.24
C TYR A 913 -90.89 -28.17 -49.62
N ASP A 914 -91.31 -27.18 -50.42
CA ASP A 914 -92.17 -26.08 -49.96
C ASP A 914 -93.62 -26.59 -49.75
N PRO A 915 -94.14 -26.61 -48.51
CA PRO A 915 -95.47 -27.14 -48.21
C PRO A 915 -96.59 -26.31 -48.84
N ARG A 916 -96.31 -25.09 -49.31
CA ARG A 916 -97.28 -24.23 -50.01
C ARG A 916 -97.58 -24.73 -51.43
N VAL A 917 -96.73 -25.59 -52.00
CA VAL A 917 -96.98 -26.25 -53.30
C VAL A 917 -97.79 -27.52 -53.06
N SER A 918 -99.12 -27.36 -52.96
CA SER A 918 -100.07 -28.41 -52.58
C SER A 918 -99.91 -29.74 -53.34
N ALA A 919 -99.57 -29.69 -54.64
CA ALA A 919 -99.33 -30.87 -55.47
C ALA A 919 -98.24 -31.80 -54.90
N LEU A 920 -97.12 -31.23 -54.43
CA LEU A 920 -96.00 -31.98 -53.83
C LEU A 920 -96.44 -32.71 -52.56
N GLY A 921 -97.28 -32.07 -51.74
CA GLY A 921 -97.90 -32.63 -50.53
C GLY A 921 -98.96 -33.71 -50.79
N THR A 922 -99.06 -34.22 -52.02
CA THR A 922 -99.86 -35.39 -52.43
C THR A 922 -99.03 -36.54 -53.01
N VAL A 923 -97.72 -36.37 -53.17
CA VAL A 923 -96.76 -37.36 -53.72
C VAL A 923 -95.52 -37.59 -52.85
N LEU A 924 -95.24 -36.70 -51.87
CA LEU A 924 -94.15 -36.81 -50.90
C LEU A 924 -94.67 -36.94 -49.46
N HIS A 925 -94.01 -37.77 -48.64
CA HIS A 925 -94.41 -38.03 -47.25
C HIS A 925 -94.26 -36.78 -46.37
N ARG A 926 -95.39 -36.28 -45.86
CA ARG A 926 -95.49 -34.98 -45.17
C ARG A 926 -94.50 -34.81 -44.02
N GLU A 927 -94.37 -35.81 -43.15
CA GLU A 927 -93.53 -35.69 -41.95
C GLU A 927 -92.00 -35.76 -42.19
N VAL A 928 -91.58 -36.15 -43.40
CA VAL A 928 -90.19 -36.53 -43.72
C VAL A 928 -89.53 -35.56 -44.69
N PHE A 929 -90.30 -35.05 -45.66
CA PHE A 929 -89.79 -34.24 -46.78
C PHE A 929 -90.21 -32.77 -46.72
N PHE A 930 -90.90 -32.34 -45.66
CA PHE A 930 -91.32 -30.95 -45.45
C PHE A 930 -90.85 -30.44 -44.07
N PRO A 931 -90.66 -29.11 -43.90
CA PRO A 931 -90.41 -28.52 -42.59
C PRO A 931 -91.56 -28.79 -41.60
N SER A 932 -91.25 -28.83 -40.32
CA SER A 932 -92.24 -28.93 -39.23
C SER A 932 -93.03 -27.62 -39.03
N GLU A 933 -94.07 -27.67 -38.21
CA GLU A 933 -94.90 -26.49 -37.87
C GLU A 933 -94.08 -25.31 -37.30
N LYS A 934 -92.95 -25.59 -36.63
CA LYS A 934 -92.00 -24.57 -36.14
C LYS A 934 -91.31 -23.74 -37.24
N PHE A 935 -91.38 -24.18 -38.49
CA PHE A 935 -90.81 -23.53 -39.67
C PHE A 935 -91.88 -23.25 -40.75
N SER A 936 -93.17 -23.26 -40.39
CA SER A 936 -94.29 -23.18 -41.34
C SER A 936 -94.92 -21.79 -41.50
N ASP A 937 -94.36 -20.76 -40.85
CA ASP A 937 -94.75 -19.37 -41.13
C ASP A 937 -94.22 -18.91 -42.50
N THR A 938 -94.92 -17.95 -43.11
CA THR A 938 -94.64 -17.53 -44.50
C THR A 938 -93.24 -16.93 -44.67
N GLU A 939 -92.74 -16.21 -43.67
CA GLU A 939 -91.47 -15.48 -43.72
C GLU A 939 -90.29 -16.46 -43.63
N THR A 940 -90.34 -17.40 -42.67
CA THR A 940 -89.43 -18.55 -42.60
C THR A 940 -89.45 -19.35 -43.90
N LEU A 941 -90.62 -19.67 -44.46
CA LEU A 941 -90.70 -20.46 -45.69
C LEU A 941 -90.10 -19.74 -46.90
N ASP A 942 -90.25 -18.41 -47.01
CA ASP A 942 -89.61 -17.65 -48.08
C ASP A 942 -88.09 -17.54 -47.90
N ILE A 943 -87.59 -17.43 -46.66
CA ILE A 943 -86.14 -17.54 -46.38
C ILE A 943 -85.63 -18.95 -46.71
N LEU A 944 -86.35 -20.01 -46.35
CA LEU A 944 -85.95 -21.37 -46.69
C LEU A 944 -85.96 -21.62 -48.20
N VAL A 945 -86.88 -21.01 -48.96
CA VAL A 945 -86.86 -21.03 -50.44
C VAL A 945 -85.64 -20.29 -51.00
N THR A 946 -85.22 -19.14 -50.43
CA THR A 946 -83.96 -18.52 -50.85
C THR A 946 -82.74 -19.39 -50.50
N LEU A 947 -82.84 -20.23 -49.46
CA LEU A 947 -81.84 -21.23 -49.05
C LEU A 947 -81.99 -22.61 -49.70
N GLY A 948 -82.84 -22.77 -50.72
CA GLY A 948 -82.89 -23.98 -51.56
C GLY A 948 -84.04 -24.96 -51.31
N LEU A 949 -85.04 -24.61 -50.48
CA LEU A 949 -86.27 -25.38 -50.30
C LEU A 949 -86.98 -25.60 -51.66
N ARG A 950 -87.24 -26.86 -52.01
CA ARG A 950 -87.65 -27.26 -53.36
C ARG A 950 -89.10 -26.92 -53.65
N ARG A 951 -89.34 -26.17 -54.72
CA ARG A 951 -90.69 -25.86 -55.25
C ARG A 951 -91.08 -26.68 -56.48
N THR A 952 -90.14 -27.48 -57.00
CA THR A 952 -90.30 -28.37 -58.16
C THR A 952 -89.68 -29.75 -57.86
N LEU A 953 -89.98 -30.71 -58.71
CA LEU A 953 -89.58 -32.11 -58.56
C LEU A 953 -88.77 -32.55 -59.79
N GLY A 954 -87.44 -32.64 -59.64
CA GLY A 954 -86.54 -33.27 -60.62
C GLY A 954 -86.21 -34.72 -60.25
N TYR A 955 -85.25 -35.34 -60.95
CA TYR A 955 -84.92 -36.78 -60.83
C TYR A 955 -84.73 -37.28 -59.39
N SER A 956 -84.01 -36.52 -58.55
CA SER A 956 -83.80 -36.91 -57.15
C SER A 956 -85.08 -36.89 -56.31
N GLY A 957 -86.08 -36.10 -56.71
CA GLY A 957 -87.39 -36.06 -56.06
C GLY A 957 -88.31 -37.22 -56.44
N LEU A 958 -88.13 -37.84 -57.61
CA LEU A 958 -88.83 -39.09 -57.97
C LEU A 958 -88.40 -40.24 -57.05
N LEU A 959 -87.11 -40.28 -56.72
CA LEU A 959 -86.55 -41.20 -55.72
C LEU A 959 -87.10 -40.92 -54.32
N ASP A 960 -87.32 -39.65 -53.97
CA ASP A 960 -87.93 -39.26 -52.69
C ASP A 960 -89.46 -39.54 -52.66
N CYS A 961 -90.17 -39.49 -53.80
CA CYS A 961 -91.52 -40.05 -53.95
C CYS A 961 -91.53 -41.58 -53.80
N ALA A 962 -90.59 -42.31 -54.43
CA ALA A 962 -90.48 -43.76 -54.28
C ALA A 962 -90.20 -44.19 -52.83
N ARG A 963 -89.36 -43.42 -52.13
CA ARG A 963 -89.15 -43.56 -50.68
C ARG A 963 -90.42 -43.27 -49.89
N SER A 964 -91.18 -42.24 -50.27
CA SER A 964 -92.47 -41.92 -49.65
C SER A 964 -93.47 -43.08 -49.78
N VAL A 965 -93.53 -43.73 -50.94
CA VAL A 965 -94.35 -44.94 -51.16
C VAL A 965 -93.90 -46.09 -50.25
N SER A 966 -92.59 -46.35 -50.13
CA SER A 966 -92.06 -47.38 -49.21
C SER A 966 -92.42 -47.05 -47.76
N LEU A 967 -92.19 -45.81 -47.31
CA LEU A 967 -92.47 -45.39 -45.93
C LEU A 967 -93.95 -45.53 -45.57
N LEU A 968 -94.86 -45.15 -46.48
CA LEU A 968 -96.31 -45.34 -46.31
C LEU A 968 -96.71 -46.83 -46.34
N HIS A 969 -96.08 -47.64 -47.20
CA HIS A 969 -96.31 -49.09 -47.24
C HIS A 969 -95.87 -49.77 -45.93
N ASP A 970 -94.69 -49.41 -45.43
CA ASP A 970 -94.05 -50.03 -44.27
C ASP A 970 -94.73 -49.59 -42.95
N SER A 971 -95.31 -48.38 -42.90
CA SER A 971 -96.22 -47.94 -41.84
C SER A 971 -97.65 -48.51 -41.97
N ARG A 972 -97.98 -49.15 -43.10
CA ARG A 972 -99.31 -49.67 -43.48
C ARG A 972 -100.38 -48.59 -43.70
N ASP A 973 -99.98 -47.40 -44.12
CA ASP A 973 -100.88 -46.32 -44.48
C ASP A 973 -101.68 -46.67 -45.76
N PRO A 974 -103.03 -46.51 -45.77
CA PRO A 974 -103.85 -46.78 -46.95
C PRO A 974 -103.54 -45.86 -48.15
N GLU A 975 -102.93 -44.69 -47.96
CA GLU A 975 -102.53 -43.80 -49.05
C GLU A 975 -101.31 -44.30 -49.83
N ALA A 976 -100.55 -45.29 -49.35
CA ALA A 976 -99.37 -45.84 -50.03
C ALA A 976 -99.63 -46.21 -51.51
N LEU A 977 -100.80 -46.81 -51.77
CA LEU A 977 -101.21 -47.24 -53.12
C LEU A 977 -101.59 -46.02 -54.00
N SER A 978 -102.18 -44.97 -53.40
CA SER A 978 -102.47 -43.70 -54.07
C SER A 978 -101.17 -42.98 -54.49
N TYR A 979 -100.17 -42.94 -53.60
CA TYR A 979 -98.87 -42.35 -53.90
C TYR A 979 -98.12 -43.18 -54.97
N ALA A 980 -98.22 -44.51 -54.93
CA ALA A 980 -97.62 -45.40 -55.93
C ALA A 980 -98.20 -45.14 -57.34
N MET A 981 -99.52 -45.00 -57.46
CA MET A 981 -100.17 -44.68 -58.75
C MET A 981 -99.77 -43.31 -59.28
N LYS A 982 -99.70 -42.27 -58.42
CA LYS A 982 -99.26 -40.93 -58.84
C LYS A 982 -97.79 -40.91 -59.26
N LEU A 983 -96.93 -41.63 -58.57
CA LEU A 983 -95.53 -41.79 -58.97
C LEU A 983 -95.41 -42.46 -60.34
N LEU A 984 -96.24 -43.47 -60.63
CA LEU A 984 -96.31 -44.09 -61.95
C LEU A 984 -96.66 -43.05 -63.03
N VAL A 985 -97.70 -42.24 -62.81
CA VAL A 985 -98.09 -41.15 -63.73
C VAL A 985 -96.97 -40.11 -63.89
N CYS A 986 -96.24 -39.76 -62.83
CA CYS A 986 -95.08 -38.86 -62.94
C CYS A 986 -93.94 -39.47 -63.77
N LEU A 987 -93.72 -40.78 -63.69
CA LEU A 987 -92.72 -41.50 -64.48
C LEU A 987 -93.15 -41.65 -65.95
N ASP A 988 -94.42 -41.96 -66.21
CA ASP A 988 -94.98 -42.03 -67.56
C ASP A 988 -94.95 -40.64 -68.25
N ALA A 989 -95.26 -39.57 -67.51
CA ALA A 989 -95.17 -38.20 -68.01
C ALA A 989 -93.72 -37.75 -68.29
N LEU A 990 -92.75 -38.22 -67.51
CA LEU A 990 -91.32 -37.96 -67.77
C LEU A 990 -90.77 -38.81 -68.93
N SER A 991 -91.19 -40.07 -69.04
CA SER A 991 -90.94 -40.92 -70.21
C SER A 991 -91.41 -40.23 -71.48
N PHE A 992 -92.64 -39.67 -71.46
CA PHE A 992 -93.16 -38.86 -72.55
C PHE A 992 -92.30 -37.62 -72.83
N LYS A 993 -92.03 -36.76 -71.82
CA LYS A 993 -91.18 -35.56 -72.00
C LYS A 993 -89.81 -35.88 -72.59
N LEU A 994 -89.10 -36.87 -72.06
CA LEU A 994 -87.79 -37.29 -72.56
C LEU A 994 -87.87 -37.80 -74.00
N SER A 995 -88.86 -38.64 -74.32
CA SER A 995 -89.07 -39.11 -75.70
C SER A 995 -89.42 -37.99 -76.69
N THR A 996 -89.95 -36.85 -76.22
CA THR A 996 -90.19 -35.67 -77.07
C THR A 996 -88.99 -34.72 -77.20
N GLU A 997 -87.93 -34.88 -76.40
CA GLU A 997 -86.70 -34.09 -76.52
C GLU A 997 -85.66 -34.74 -77.47
N GLU A 998 -85.74 -36.05 -77.74
CA GLU A 998 -84.79 -36.76 -78.62
C GLU A 998 -85.16 -36.77 -80.13
N GLU A 999 -86.43 -36.58 -80.53
CA GLU A 999 -86.88 -36.61 -81.94
C GLU A 999 -87.16 -35.23 -82.57
N GLY A 1000 -86.53 -34.17 -82.06
CA GLY A 1000 -86.71 -32.78 -82.52
C GLY A 1000 -85.75 -32.30 -83.61
N ASN A 1001 -86.21 -32.27 -84.87
CA ASN A 1001 -85.68 -31.35 -85.90
C ASN A 1001 -85.88 -29.87 -85.46
N PRO A 1002 -85.11 -28.86 -85.95
CA PRO A 1002 -84.22 -28.90 -87.13
C PRO A 1002 -82.82 -28.24 -86.94
N ASP A 1003 -81.98 -28.31 -87.97
CA ASP A 1003 -81.06 -27.21 -88.33
C ASP A 1003 -81.59 -26.50 -89.61
N GLU A 1004 -81.07 -25.31 -89.91
CA GLU A 1004 -81.38 -24.44 -91.05
C GLU A 1004 -82.82 -23.86 -91.11
N SER A 1005 -83.02 -22.72 -90.43
CA SER A 1005 -83.90 -21.66 -90.97
C SER A 1005 -83.19 -20.30 -90.99
N LYS A 1006 -82.22 -20.16 -91.91
CA LYS A 1006 -81.57 -18.86 -92.23
C LYS A 1006 -82.58 -17.88 -92.83
N ASN A 1007 -82.67 -16.66 -92.29
CA ASN A 1007 -82.86 -15.45 -93.09
C ASN A 1007 -82.59 -14.15 -92.31
N SER A 1008 -81.73 -13.27 -92.86
CA SER A 1008 -81.47 -11.87 -92.46
C SER A 1008 -81.15 -11.64 -90.96
N ILE A 1009 -79.94 -11.22 -90.52
CA ILE A 1009 -78.84 -10.40 -91.08
C ILE A 1009 -77.55 -10.76 -90.27
N PHE A 1010 -76.29 -10.89 -90.74
CA PHE A 1010 -75.57 -10.64 -92.02
C PHE A 1010 -74.31 -11.57 -92.19
N HIS A 1011 -73.51 -11.31 -93.24
CA HIS A 1011 -72.06 -11.53 -93.48
C HIS A 1011 -71.14 -12.12 -92.37
N HIS A 1012 -70.09 -12.92 -92.66
CA HIS A 1012 -69.54 -13.45 -93.94
C HIS A 1012 -68.54 -14.63 -93.75
N ASN A 1013 -68.63 -15.69 -94.61
CA ASN A 1013 -67.57 -16.53 -95.23
C ASN A 1013 -66.57 -17.41 -94.39
N ASN A 1014 -66.08 -18.60 -94.85
CA ASN A 1014 -66.38 -19.45 -96.03
C ASN A 1014 -65.89 -20.95 -95.91
N GLU A 1015 -66.66 -21.88 -96.52
CA GLU A 1015 -66.29 -23.04 -97.40
C GLU A 1015 -65.58 -24.37 -96.94
N THR A 1016 -66.35 -25.48 -97.10
CA THR A 1016 -66.09 -26.82 -97.76
C THR A 1016 -64.97 -27.81 -97.30
N GLU A 1017 -65.03 -29.16 -97.44
CA GLU A 1017 -65.95 -30.24 -97.97
C GLU A 1017 -65.39 -31.62 -97.45
N ASP A 1018 -65.91 -32.87 -97.51
CA ASP A 1018 -67.15 -33.62 -97.91
C ASP A 1018 -67.04 -35.10 -97.34
N GLY A 1019 -68.00 -36.04 -97.47
CA GLY A 1019 -67.72 -37.49 -97.23
C GLY A 1019 -68.76 -38.64 -97.00
N ASP A 1020 -70.07 -38.52 -97.30
CA ASP A 1020 -71.18 -39.54 -97.51
C ASP A 1020 -71.27 -40.97 -96.81
N GLY A 1021 -72.48 -41.58 -96.63
CA GLY A 1021 -72.59 -42.98 -96.09
C GLY A 1021 -73.87 -43.86 -95.79
N MET A 1022 -75.15 -43.52 -96.08
CA MET A 1022 -76.34 -44.45 -96.26
C MET A 1022 -77.07 -45.39 -95.18
N HIS A 1023 -78.43 -45.30 -95.13
CA HIS A 1023 -79.57 -46.31 -95.08
C HIS A 1023 -80.06 -47.23 -93.88
N ASP A 1024 -81.25 -46.90 -93.30
CA ASP A 1024 -82.65 -47.51 -93.41
C ASP A 1024 -83.41 -48.57 -92.49
N GLU A 1025 -84.76 -48.37 -92.47
CA GLU A 1025 -86.00 -49.17 -92.15
C GLU A 1025 -86.45 -49.70 -90.72
N SER A 1026 -87.77 -49.99 -90.54
CA SER A 1026 -88.53 -50.25 -89.27
C SER A 1026 -89.71 -51.29 -89.44
N PRO A 1027 -91.02 -51.29 -88.96
CA PRO A 1027 -91.86 -50.50 -87.97
C PRO A 1027 -92.97 -51.26 -87.10
N LYS A 1028 -93.75 -50.55 -86.24
CA LYS A 1028 -95.18 -50.77 -85.72
C LYS A 1028 -95.52 -51.89 -84.67
N ARG A 1029 -96.56 -51.82 -83.77
CA ARG A 1029 -97.37 -50.73 -83.09
C ARG A 1029 -98.39 -51.29 -82.01
N ILE A 1030 -99.01 -50.39 -81.17
CA ILE A 1030 -100.21 -50.51 -80.24
C ILE A 1030 -99.88 -50.79 -78.74
N GLY A 1031 -100.53 -50.27 -77.66
CA GLY A 1031 -101.54 -49.18 -77.40
C GLY A 1031 -102.89 -49.62 -76.74
N ASN A 1032 -103.69 -48.87 -75.93
CA ASN A 1032 -103.57 -47.68 -75.02
C ASN A 1032 -104.96 -47.33 -74.36
N GLN A 1033 -105.12 -47.07 -73.03
CA GLN A 1033 -106.18 -46.16 -72.46
C GLN A 1033 -106.10 -45.75 -70.95
N LYS A 1034 -106.39 -44.45 -70.68
CA LYS A 1034 -106.86 -43.75 -69.45
C LYS A 1034 -105.98 -43.56 -68.20
N LEU A 1035 -105.45 -42.33 -68.03
CA LEU A 1035 -105.28 -41.64 -66.73
C LEU A 1035 -105.01 -40.12 -66.96
N ASP A 1036 -106.04 -39.28 -66.86
CA ASP A 1036 -105.97 -37.82 -67.08
C ASP A 1036 -106.51 -37.07 -65.86
N ASP A 1037 -105.63 -36.60 -64.96
CA ASP A 1037 -105.81 -35.47 -64.00
C ASP A 1037 -104.61 -35.40 -63.03
N LEU A 1038 -103.43 -35.01 -63.54
CA LEU A 1038 -102.31 -34.55 -62.71
C LEU A 1038 -101.67 -33.31 -63.33
N ASP A 1039 -101.64 -32.22 -62.58
CA ASP A 1039 -101.04 -30.96 -62.99
C ASP A 1039 -99.51 -31.05 -62.92
N ILE A 1040 -98.92 -31.60 -63.99
CA ILE A 1040 -97.51 -31.98 -64.16
C ILE A 1040 -96.55 -30.76 -64.20
N ASN A 1041 -97.04 -29.53 -64.02
CA ASN A 1041 -96.25 -28.30 -64.05
C ASN A 1041 -95.17 -28.19 -62.95
N PHE A 1042 -95.21 -29.02 -61.90
CA PHE A 1042 -94.14 -29.07 -60.89
C PHE A 1042 -92.95 -29.98 -61.27
N LEU A 1043 -93.04 -30.78 -62.34
CA LEU A 1043 -91.97 -31.68 -62.80
C LEU A 1043 -90.95 -30.95 -63.68
N SER A 1044 -89.73 -30.78 -63.16
CA SER A 1044 -88.60 -30.13 -63.85
C SER A 1044 -87.63 -31.16 -64.45
N VAL A 1045 -87.08 -30.86 -65.62
CA VAL A 1045 -86.14 -31.74 -66.36
C VAL A 1045 -84.66 -31.41 -66.04
N THR A 1046 -84.43 -30.27 -65.38
CA THR A 1046 -83.13 -29.78 -64.87
C THR A 1046 -82.72 -30.43 -63.55
#